data_AF-A0A4V2M5K0-F1
#
_entry.id   AF-A0A4V2M5K0-F1
#
_cell.length_a   1.000
_cell.length_b   1.000
_cell.length_c   1.000
_cell.angle_alpha   90.00
_cell.angle_beta   90.00
_cell.angle_gamma   90.00
#
_symmetry.space_group_name_H-M   'P 1'
#
loop_
_entity.id
_entity.type
_entity.pdbx_description
1 polymer ?
#
loop_
_entity_poly.entity_id
_entity_poly.type
_entity_poly.pdbx_seq_one_letter_code
_entity_poly.pdbx_strand_id
1 'polypeptide(L)'
;MDHTPDLSECSNPACGGSCPRAGVGRRTFLSISAAGVGMLAAPGMLQTAQAITRMPALTPERIAELTDRGTPTEYTCAALAKIGMPVGGGCAGQVYLSGDGRLWAWDVSNALTFPLGGADFAGTHYAVPLSADADGATRFRQGFVLRVGGQTRTVDAKGFDDVRFTGQYPLGRVSYKGSDSPVDVTLEAFSPFVPLATADSTLPATIMAFTLHNTSAQPVEATLLGYSENPVCLDSRRSQPTTQRATAYASGIEWSAADPAASSNDDILFEEWDSDTYDGWTATGDAFGTGPVRPADTPPLMQRFGDLNISGSRFVTSYNFRLSGGPDDRTGTLTSTPFEITRRYVAVALGGGNHPGKVCVNVVVDGAVVATATGSDSEPLVGRMLDIGEYEGRTAQIQLVDSATGAWAHLNCGSITFTDRADIVFEDWERTDYTGWTVTGTAFGAGPVTVAETPENFRRPFGNRTELNVSGSRFVTSYDFRSGSYDSPQGSLTSRVFTIDRAYITVWTGGGSNPDTTVVNLLVDGEVVASANGSDIEPLDAICWAVGPWAGRSAQLQIVDRSSGGWGHVNVDRIIFSDRPIRRQPVADRTDAGSFTMATLDKHPVVRRSVAAWSTPDELFDAADGPAEVDGAATQVGTVAVKVALRPGESRTVRFVQGWFFPTPERRLFSSLVGGSTLMRHYSTRFGSARQVAQYVGTHIERLESGTREWVRTWYDDSTLPHWFLERTLATVSTLATGTCHRWQDGRFYAWEGTYCCSGTCEHVWNYAQAIARLFPDLERDTRERVDLGIAYKPTGEIGNRGESPDASSSFADGHCGTILRIYREHQMSRDSAFLTRVWPKVKVSVDYLVSARDGSDQDGIFRGGQWNTLDTEWFGEIPWLSGLYVAALRAAAAMATEMGDGAAASKYTTIANRGSAYLNGPLWDQTYGYYVHKVDPAHPVPSTNRGVFVDQLYGQTYAAQLGLPRVFEAGKARTALTSVYRNNFQPNPSAYRPPGIGTGRVYSTDGEAGTVMVAWPNGGSTESGGHPYFNEVWTGQEHQFAAHLFAEGMAAEGLAVTRAVYDRYHGEKRNPYNEIEASDHYARAMMSFGTYLAACGYEYHGPRGHLGFAPRLTPEDFACAFTGAEGWGRYSQTRGTGTQTAVLDIRHGRVRLNSLSFETARPATAVTVKLNGKPHPATLTTTGTRTVITLTRTALVTPGKPLTITLTTE
;
A
#
# COMPACT_ATOMS: atom_id res chain seq x y z
N MET A 1 24.88 21.67 -19.75
CA MET A 1 26.34 21.55 -19.61
C MET A 1 26.64 20.08 -19.43
N ASP A 2 27.49 19.55 -20.31
CA ASP A 2 27.88 18.13 -20.34
C ASP A 2 28.64 17.75 -19.07
N HIS A 3 28.05 16.88 -18.25
CA HIS A 3 28.77 16.06 -17.29
C HIS A 3 28.07 14.70 -17.17
N THR A 4 28.41 13.79 -18.09
CA THR A 4 28.30 12.36 -17.88
C THR A 4 29.34 11.92 -16.86
N PRO A 5 28.99 11.27 -15.75
CA PRO A 5 29.96 10.60 -14.89
C PRO A 5 30.44 9.33 -15.60
N ASP A 6 31.76 9.21 -15.72
CA ASP A 6 32.46 8.04 -16.19
C ASP A 6 32.31 6.90 -15.16
N LEU A 7 31.53 5.86 -15.49
CA LEU A 7 31.28 4.67 -14.67
C LEU A 7 32.39 3.62 -14.83
N SER A 8 33.66 4.02 -14.79
CA SER A 8 34.79 3.11 -14.98
C SER A 8 35.78 3.05 -13.82
N GLU A 9 35.36 3.13 -12.56
CA GLU A 9 36.24 2.79 -11.43
C GLU A 9 35.46 2.30 -10.18
N CYS A 10 34.96 1.05 -10.23
CA CYS A 10 34.61 0.29 -9.03
C CYS A 10 35.89 -0.34 -8.46
N SER A 11 36.52 0.29 -7.46
CA SER A 11 37.59 -0.32 -6.67
C SER A 11 37.10 -0.67 -5.26
N ASN A 12 36.33 -1.76 -5.16
CA ASN A 12 36.12 -2.44 -3.88
C ASN A 12 37.03 -3.70 -3.84
N PRO A 13 38.04 -3.77 -2.94
CA PRO A 13 39.00 -4.89 -2.90
C PRO A 13 38.46 -6.22 -2.32
N ALA A 14 37.18 -6.32 -1.99
CA ALA A 14 36.63 -7.49 -1.29
C ALA A 14 36.21 -8.68 -2.18
N CYS A 15 36.33 -8.58 -3.51
CA CYS A 15 35.97 -9.67 -4.42
C CYS A 15 37.19 -10.50 -4.83
N GLY A 16 37.57 -11.46 -3.98
CA GLY A 16 38.43 -12.58 -4.39
C GLY A 16 37.73 -13.36 -5.50
N GLY A 17 38.35 -13.38 -6.69
CA GLY A 17 37.68 -13.74 -7.93
C GLY A 17 37.17 -15.19 -8.02
N SER A 18 35.91 -15.34 -8.43
CA SER A 18 35.47 -16.25 -9.51
C SER A 18 33.93 -16.20 -9.65
N CYS A 19 33.39 -15.17 -10.30
CA CYS A 19 32.05 -15.27 -10.89
C CYS A 19 32.20 -15.81 -12.32
N PRO A 20 31.59 -16.94 -12.70
CA PRO A 20 31.58 -17.38 -14.08
C PRO A 20 30.75 -16.40 -14.93
N ARG A 21 31.43 -15.61 -15.76
CA ARG A 21 30.79 -14.78 -16.80
C ARG A 21 30.20 -15.69 -17.87
N ALA A 22 28.88 -15.75 -17.98
CA ALA A 22 28.21 -16.27 -19.17
C ALA A 22 28.34 -15.24 -20.31
N GLY A 23 29.40 -15.34 -21.11
CA GLY A 23 29.59 -14.54 -22.32
C GLY A 23 28.94 -15.20 -23.52
N VAL A 24 27.88 -14.59 -24.08
CA VAL A 24 27.41 -14.90 -25.43
C VAL A 24 28.29 -14.16 -26.43
N GLY A 25 28.99 -14.91 -27.29
CA GLY A 25 29.95 -14.39 -28.26
C GLY A 25 29.30 -13.59 -29.40
N ARG A 26 29.85 -12.39 -29.66
CA ARG A 26 29.61 -11.58 -30.87
C ARG A 26 30.30 -12.21 -32.08
N ARG A 27 29.53 -12.71 -33.04
CA ARG A 27 29.75 -12.86 -34.51
C ARG A 27 28.77 -13.94 -34.97
N THR A 28 27.77 -13.67 -35.81
CA THR A 28 27.95 -13.41 -37.24
C THR A 28 26.64 -12.85 -37.80
N PHE A 29 26.65 -11.63 -38.32
CA PHE A 29 25.57 -11.07 -39.12
C PHE A 29 26.22 -10.44 -40.35
N LEU A 30 25.98 -11.00 -41.53
CA LEU A 30 26.09 -10.31 -42.82
C LEU A 30 25.60 -11.20 -43.96
N SER A 31 24.79 -10.59 -44.84
CA SER A 31 24.27 -11.07 -46.13
C SER A 31 23.21 -12.18 -46.03
N ILE A 32 22.03 -12.09 -46.65
CA ILE A 32 21.74 -11.70 -48.03
C ILE A 32 20.38 -10.99 -48.11
N SER A 33 20.36 -9.83 -48.77
CA SER A 33 19.15 -9.25 -49.39
C SER A 33 19.28 -9.41 -50.91
N ALA A 34 18.38 -10.16 -51.56
CA ALA A 34 18.02 -9.94 -52.97
C ALA A 34 16.84 -10.81 -53.42
N ALA A 35 15.94 -10.15 -54.15
CA ALA A 35 15.07 -10.62 -55.21
C ALA A 35 13.77 -11.39 -54.88
N GLY A 36 12.66 -10.67 -55.07
CA GLY A 36 11.31 -11.21 -55.23
C GLY A 36 10.31 -10.11 -55.59
N VAL A 37 10.48 -9.48 -56.77
CA VAL A 37 9.50 -8.55 -57.33
C VAL A 37 8.43 -9.33 -58.11
N GLY A 38 7.16 -9.06 -57.82
CA GLY A 38 6.11 -9.01 -58.84
C GLY A 38 4.87 -9.88 -58.59
N MET A 39 3.80 -9.26 -58.07
CA MET A 39 2.46 -9.35 -58.69
C MET A 39 1.63 -8.13 -58.29
N LEU A 40 1.06 -7.47 -59.30
CA LEU A 40 0.21 -6.29 -59.24
C LEU A 40 -1.18 -6.62 -58.66
N ALA A 41 -1.69 -5.78 -57.75
CA ALA A 41 -3.11 -5.64 -57.46
C ALA A 41 -3.47 -4.17 -57.18
N ALA A 42 -4.71 -3.81 -57.49
CA ALA A 42 -5.26 -2.49 -57.87
C ALA A 42 -5.13 -1.33 -56.84
N PRO A 43 -5.23 -0.06 -57.30
CA PRO A 43 -5.12 1.11 -56.44
C PRO A 43 -6.46 1.41 -55.73
N GLY A 44 -6.48 1.22 -54.42
CA GLY A 44 -7.59 1.63 -53.56
C GLY A 44 -7.28 1.33 -52.10
N MET A 45 -6.93 2.37 -51.32
CA MET A 45 -6.68 2.36 -49.88
C MET A 45 -5.53 1.46 -49.39
N LEU A 46 -4.29 1.93 -49.51
CA LEU A 46 -3.17 1.48 -48.67
C LEU A 46 -2.78 2.65 -47.75
N GLN A 47 -3.45 2.74 -46.59
CA GLN A 47 -2.82 3.37 -45.43
C GLN A 47 -1.63 2.48 -45.05
N THR A 48 -0.43 3.05 -45.01
CA THR A 48 0.79 2.32 -44.67
C THR A 48 0.66 1.73 -43.26
N ALA A 49 0.54 0.40 -43.16
CA ALA A 49 0.62 -0.32 -41.89
C ALA A 49 1.93 0.04 -41.19
N GLN A 50 1.86 0.41 -39.91
CA GLN A 50 3.05 0.67 -39.11
C GLN A 50 3.85 -0.61 -38.91
N ALA A 51 5.17 -0.50 -38.96
CA ALA A 51 6.07 -1.62 -38.68
C ALA A 51 6.00 -1.96 -37.18
N ILE A 52 5.17 -2.96 -36.85
CA ILE A 52 5.10 -3.55 -35.52
C ILE A 52 6.15 -4.66 -35.46
N THR A 53 7.15 -4.50 -34.60
CA THR A 53 8.08 -5.59 -34.26
C THR A 53 7.26 -6.71 -33.62
N ARG A 54 7.50 -7.97 -33.96
CA ARG A 54 6.72 -9.10 -33.42
C ARG A 54 7.63 -9.97 -32.57
N MET A 55 7.04 -10.58 -31.54
CA MET A 55 7.70 -11.67 -30.84
C MET A 55 8.00 -12.81 -31.83
N PRO A 56 9.20 -13.43 -31.74
CA PRO A 56 9.49 -14.64 -32.48
C PRO A 56 8.44 -15.73 -32.16
N ALA A 57 8.17 -16.60 -33.14
CA ALA A 57 7.31 -17.75 -32.89
C ALA A 57 7.94 -18.65 -31.81
N LEU A 58 7.10 -19.19 -30.92
CA LEU A 58 7.54 -20.11 -29.87
C LEU A 58 8.01 -21.42 -30.51
N THR A 59 9.30 -21.73 -30.40
CA THR A 59 9.85 -23.01 -30.87
C THR A 59 9.57 -24.12 -29.84
N PRO A 60 9.59 -25.41 -30.25
CA PRO A 60 9.47 -26.52 -29.31
C PRO A 60 10.46 -26.46 -28.14
N GLU A 61 11.69 -25.99 -28.39
CA GLU A 61 12.73 -25.84 -27.37
C GLU A 61 12.37 -24.75 -26.36
N ARG A 62 11.85 -23.60 -26.83
CA ARG A 62 11.40 -22.52 -25.94
C ARG A 62 10.19 -22.96 -25.12
N ILE A 63 9.26 -23.71 -25.70
CA ILE A 63 8.13 -24.28 -24.96
C ILE A 63 8.63 -25.24 -23.89
N ALA A 64 9.56 -26.14 -24.23
CA ALA A 64 10.16 -27.07 -23.28
C ALA A 64 10.82 -26.33 -22.11
N GLU A 65 11.57 -25.25 -22.37
CA GLU A 65 12.17 -24.40 -21.34
C GLU A 65 11.12 -23.72 -20.44
N LEU A 66 10.04 -23.18 -21.03
CA LEU A 66 8.96 -22.54 -20.26
C LEU A 66 8.20 -23.55 -19.38
N THR A 67 8.08 -24.79 -19.83
CA THR A 67 7.41 -25.88 -19.09
C THR A 67 8.34 -26.67 -18.18
N ASP A 68 9.66 -26.44 -18.24
CA ASP A 68 10.60 -27.13 -17.39
C ASP A 68 10.33 -26.80 -15.92
N ARG A 69 10.39 -27.82 -15.07
CA ARG A 69 10.09 -27.65 -13.65
C ARG A 69 11.08 -26.68 -13.00
N GLY A 70 12.34 -26.75 -13.43
CA GLY A 70 13.44 -25.97 -12.88
C GLY A 70 13.66 -26.19 -11.39
N THR A 71 14.34 -25.24 -10.76
CA THR A 71 14.55 -25.14 -9.31
C THR A 71 14.05 -23.79 -8.80
N PRO A 72 13.85 -23.61 -7.49
CA PRO A 72 13.58 -22.29 -6.92
C PRO A 72 14.64 -21.27 -7.34
N THR A 73 14.22 -20.03 -7.55
CA THR A 73 15.13 -18.94 -7.95
C THR A 73 16.03 -18.56 -6.78
N GLU A 74 17.35 -18.56 -7.02
CA GLU A 74 18.36 -18.16 -6.05
C GLU A 74 19.02 -16.84 -6.49
N TYR A 75 19.07 -15.87 -5.59
CA TYR A 75 19.68 -14.55 -5.81
C TYR A 75 20.94 -14.40 -4.98
N THR A 76 21.94 -13.71 -5.54
CA THR A 76 23.23 -13.42 -4.88
C THR A 76 23.73 -12.03 -5.28
N CYS A 77 24.81 -11.56 -4.64
CA CYS A 77 25.52 -10.34 -5.02
C CYS A 77 24.61 -9.10 -5.10
N ALA A 78 24.72 -8.31 -6.17
CA ALA A 78 24.00 -7.06 -6.37
C ALA A 78 22.46 -7.21 -6.38
N ALA A 79 21.93 -8.41 -6.65
CA ALA A 79 20.48 -8.65 -6.58
C ALA A 79 19.95 -8.53 -5.14
N LEU A 80 20.77 -8.86 -4.12
CA LEU A 80 20.34 -8.89 -2.72
C LEU A 80 19.86 -7.53 -2.22
N ALA A 81 20.50 -6.45 -2.68
CA ALA A 81 20.20 -5.08 -2.27
C ALA A 81 18.82 -4.58 -2.74
N LYS A 82 18.23 -5.20 -3.77
CA LYS A 82 16.92 -4.80 -4.34
C LYS A 82 15.76 -5.66 -3.82
N ILE A 83 16.06 -6.77 -3.16
CA ILE A 83 15.04 -7.67 -2.65
C ILE A 83 14.38 -7.01 -1.45
N GLY A 84 13.05 -6.97 -1.46
CA GLY A 84 12.24 -6.55 -0.34
C GLY A 84 10.99 -7.42 -0.28
N MET A 85 11.12 -8.60 0.30
CA MET A 85 9.97 -9.51 0.45
C MET A 85 9.15 -9.07 1.65
N PRO A 86 7.85 -8.74 1.50
CA PRO A 86 7.00 -8.44 2.65
C PRO A 86 6.94 -9.63 3.61
N VAL A 87 7.35 -9.39 4.86
CA VAL A 87 7.32 -10.36 5.98
C VAL A 87 6.52 -9.85 7.16
N GLY A 88 5.65 -8.85 6.94
CA GLY A 88 4.59 -8.45 7.86
C GLY A 88 3.33 -9.31 7.69
N GLY A 89 2.48 -9.34 8.72
CA GLY A 89 1.17 -9.96 8.59
C GLY A 89 0.28 -9.15 7.65
N GLY A 90 -0.67 -9.82 7.00
CA GLY A 90 -1.66 -9.15 6.16
C GLY A 90 -2.36 -8.04 6.95
N CYS A 91 -2.53 -6.87 6.35
CA CYS A 91 -3.17 -5.69 6.93
C CYS A 91 -2.54 -5.17 8.24
N ALA A 92 -1.36 -5.64 8.63
CA ALA A 92 -0.74 -5.37 9.93
C ALA A 92 0.40 -4.34 9.88
N GLY A 93 0.75 -3.84 8.69
CA GLY A 93 1.88 -2.94 8.47
C GLY A 93 2.97 -3.59 7.61
N GLN A 94 3.77 -2.77 6.95
CA GLN A 94 4.79 -3.21 6.00
C GLN A 94 6.16 -3.34 6.65
N VAL A 95 6.78 -4.50 6.44
CA VAL A 95 8.17 -4.78 6.81
C VAL A 95 8.76 -5.67 5.73
N TYR A 96 9.92 -5.31 5.17
CA TYR A 96 10.61 -6.11 4.17
C TYR A 96 11.74 -6.92 4.77
N LEU A 97 11.89 -8.14 4.28
CA LEU A 97 13.12 -8.92 4.35
C LEU A 97 13.96 -8.62 3.12
N SER A 98 15.18 -8.14 3.33
CA SER A 98 16.16 -7.94 2.27
C SER A 98 16.80 -9.25 1.82
N GLY A 99 17.50 -9.23 0.68
CA GLY A 99 18.17 -10.42 0.15
C GLY A 99 19.28 -10.94 1.07
N ASP A 100 19.89 -10.08 1.89
CA ASP A 100 20.88 -10.49 2.88
C ASP A 100 20.30 -10.71 4.29
N GLY A 101 18.96 -10.72 4.40
CA GLY A 101 18.23 -11.06 5.63
C GLY A 101 18.05 -9.95 6.65
N ARG A 102 18.53 -8.72 6.39
CA ARG A 102 18.16 -7.54 7.19
C ARG A 102 16.69 -7.18 6.98
N LEU A 103 16.05 -6.65 8.03
CA LEU A 103 14.71 -6.07 7.92
C LEU A 103 14.79 -4.58 7.58
N TRP A 104 13.97 -4.13 6.62
CA TRP A 104 13.95 -2.74 6.13
C TRP A 104 12.54 -2.30 5.71
N ALA A 105 12.41 -1.05 5.25
CA ALA A 105 11.14 -0.45 4.85
C ALA A 105 10.03 -0.56 5.93
N TRP A 106 10.37 -0.14 7.16
CA TRP A 106 9.47 -0.19 8.31
C TRP A 106 8.37 0.86 8.22
N ASP A 107 7.21 0.42 7.75
CA ASP A 107 6.03 1.24 7.57
C ASP A 107 4.80 0.61 8.22
N VAL A 108 4.87 0.64 9.55
CA VAL A 108 3.85 0.07 10.44
C VAL A 108 2.89 1.16 10.93
N SER A 109 3.37 2.40 11.09
CA SER A 109 2.59 3.56 11.55
C SER A 109 1.99 4.41 10.42
N ASN A 110 2.34 4.15 9.14
CA ASN A 110 1.90 4.94 7.99
C ASN A 110 2.28 6.41 8.09
N ALA A 111 3.53 6.67 8.49
CA ALA A 111 4.03 8.03 8.63
C ALA A 111 3.91 8.78 7.30
N LEU A 112 3.39 10.02 7.34
CA LEU A 112 3.25 10.89 6.16
C LEU A 112 4.58 11.17 5.43
N THR A 113 5.70 11.00 6.14
CA THR A 113 7.05 11.25 5.66
C THR A 113 7.70 10.02 5.00
N PHE A 114 6.96 8.91 4.88
CA PHE A 114 7.56 7.66 4.43
C PHE A 114 7.75 7.62 2.89
N PRO A 115 8.95 7.29 2.39
CA PRO A 115 9.33 7.46 0.97
C PRO A 115 8.71 6.44 0.00
N LEU A 116 7.83 5.56 0.48
CA LEU A 116 7.16 4.53 -0.31
C LEU A 116 5.71 4.95 -0.53
N GLY A 117 5.37 5.42 -1.73
CA GLY A 117 4.00 5.72 -2.14
C GLY A 117 3.60 7.20 -2.05
N GLY A 118 2.98 7.71 -3.12
CA GLY A 118 2.53 9.11 -3.27
C GLY A 118 3.18 9.83 -4.45
N ALA A 119 4.48 9.62 -4.67
CA ALA A 119 5.27 10.28 -5.73
C ALA A 119 5.54 9.40 -6.98
N ASP A 120 5.21 8.11 -6.97
CA ASP A 120 5.56 7.18 -8.06
C ASP A 120 4.53 7.11 -9.20
N PHE A 121 3.67 8.12 -9.36
CA PHE A 121 2.72 8.14 -10.48
C PHE A 121 3.45 8.12 -11.85
N ALA A 122 4.75 8.40 -11.90
CA ALA A 122 5.56 8.39 -13.12
C ALA A 122 6.26 7.03 -13.41
N GLY A 123 6.24 6.06 -12.50
CA GLY A 123 7.03 4.81 -12.62
C GLY A 123 8.54 4.99 -12.34
N THR A 124 8.89 6.00 -11.54
CA THR A 124 10.21 6.21 -10.94
C THR A 124 10.75 4.95 -10.27
N HIS A 125 10.03 4.25 -9.39
CA HIS A 125 10.56 3.06 -8.72
C HIS A 125 10.72 1.87 -9.67
N TYR A 126 10.02 1.88 -10.80
CA TYR A 126 10.22 0.89 -11.85
C TYR A 126 11.57 1.10 -12.57
N ALA A 127 11.92 2.36 -12.84
CA ALA A 127 13.17 2.74 -13.50
C ALA A 127 14.38 2.79 -12.53
N VAL A 128 14.14 3.20 -11.29
CA VAL A 128 15.11 3.36 -10.19
C VAL A 128 14.60 2.58 -8.97
N PRO A 129 14.83 1.26 -8.93
CA PRO A 129 14.34 0.42 -7.85
C PRO A 129 14.94 0.79 -6.51
N LEU A 130 14.11 0.70 -5.47
CA LEU A 130 14.53 0.91 -4.08
C LEU A 130 15.60 -0.10 -3.66
N SER A 131 16.48 0.34 -2.77
CA SER A 131 17.57 -0.47 -2.24
C SER A 131 17.58 -0.49 -0.72
N ALA A 132 17.83 -1.66 -0.15
CA ALA A 132 18.05 -1.86 1.29
C ALA A 132 19.31 -1.16 1.81
N ASP A 133 20.21 -0.72 0.91
CA ASP A 133 21.43 0.00 1.22
C ASP A 133 21.33 1.51 1.00
N ALA A 134 20.18 2.01 0.53
CA ALA A 134 19.95 3.43 0.38
C ALA A 134 19.85 4.11 1.76
N ASP A 135 20.33 5.35 1.86
CA ASP A 135 20.17 6.16 3.06
C ASP A 135 18.68 6.32 3.39
N GLY A 136 18.31 6.12 4.65
CA GLY A 136 16.91 6.16 5.10
C GLY A 136 16.08 4.90 4.77
N ALA A 137 16.63 3.88 4.11
CA ALA A 137 15.94 2.61 3.84
C ALA A 137 15.44 1.90 5.11
N THR A 138 16.10 2.14 6.25
CA THR A 138 15.71 1.68 7.59
C THR A 138 15.50 2.88 8.51
N ARG A 139 14.37 2.94 9.22
CA ARG A 139 14.06 4.05 10.15
C ARG A 139 14.78 3.97 11.50
N PHE A 140 15.27 2.79 11.88
CA PHE A 140 15.98 2.50 13.13
C PHE A 140 16.89 1.30 12.93
N ARG A 141 17.96 1.20 13.73
CA ARG A 141 18.94 0.10 13.62
C ARG A 141 18.47 -1.16 14.34
N GLN A 142 18.60 -2.29 13.66
CA GLN A 142 18.32 -3.62 14.20
C GLN A 142 19.11 -4.68 13.43
N GLY A 143 19.19 -5.89 13.96
CA GLY A 143 19.83 -7.00 13.26
C GLY A 143 20.21 -8.17 14.16
N PHE A 144 21.06 -9.04 13.61
CA PHE A 144 21.55 -10.23 14.29
C PHE A 144 23.07 -10.32 14.20
N VAL A 145 23.69 -10.80 15.27
CA VAL A 145 25.14 -10.97 15.39
C VAL A 145 25.44 -12.37 15.91
N LEU A 146 26.40 -13.04 15.29
CA LEU A 146 26.89 -14.35 15.69
C LEU A 146 28.25 -14.21 16.37
N ARG A 147 28.38 -14.76 17.58
CA ARG A 147 29.66 -14.92 18.28
C ARG A 147 30.05 -16.40 18.33
N VAL A 148 31.18 -16.75 17.71
CA VAL A 148 31.69 -18.13 17.65
C VAL A 148 33.20 -18.11 17.84
N GLY A 149 33.73 -18.95 18.74
CA GLY A 149 35.18 -19.06 18.94
C GLY A 149 35.88 -17.75 19.35
N GLY A 150 35.15 -16.82 19.99
CA GLY A 150 35.65 -15.50 20.37
C GLY A 150 35.61 -14.42 19.28
N GLN A 151 35.19 -14.76 18.06
CA GLN A 151 34.98 -13.81 16.97
C GLN A 151 33.50 -13.43 16.86
N THR A 152 33.22 -12.16 16.54
CA THR A 152 31.87 -11.65 16.26
C THR A 152 31.72 -11.24 14.80
N ARG A 153 30.53 -11.47 14.25
CA ARG A 153 30.16 -11.06 12.89
C ARG A 153 28.67 -10.80 12.79
N THR A 154 28.26 -9.84 11.95
CA THR A 154 26.86 -9.62 11.61
C THR A 154 26.32 -10.79 10.79
N VAL A 155 25.03 -11.11 10.92
CA VAL A 155 24.36 -12.14 10.11
C VAL A 155 23.69 -11.47 8.92
N ASP A 156 24.53 -11.02 7.99
CA ASP A 156 24.19 -10.33 6.73
C ASP A 156 25.37 -10.42 5.75
N ALA A 157 25.29 -9.72 4.62
CA ALA A 157 26.34 -9.67 3.60
C ALA A 157 27.62 -8.91 4.04
N LYS A 158 27.64 -8.26 5.22
CA LYS A 158 28.85 -7.64 5.79
C LYS A 158 29.66 -8.62 6.62
N GLY A 159 29.02 -9.62 7.23
CA GLY A 159 29.67 -10.61 8.09
C GLY A 159 29.98 -11.96 7.43
N PHE A 160 29.45 -12.21 6.22
CA PHE A 160 29.60 -13.47 5.48
C PHE A 160 29.89 -13.21 3.99
N ASP A 161 30.71 -14.07 3.38
CA ASP A 161 31.20 -13.90 2.00
C ASP A 161 30.34 -14.63 0.94
N ASP A 162 29.60 -15.68 1.32
CA ASP A 162 28.59 -16.33 0.47
C ASP A 162 27.20 -16.20 1.11
N VAL A 163 26.44 -15.21 0.63
CA VAL A 163 25.06 -14.95 1.03
C VAL A 163 24.13 -15.16 -0.16
N ARG A 164 23.08 -15.96 0.07
CA ARG A 164 22.12 -16.35 -0.97
C ARG A 164 20.70 -16.25 -0.48
N PHE A 165 19.83 -15.69 -1.29
CA PHE A 165 18.39 -15.58 -1.02
C PHE A 165 17.60 -16.52 -1.92
N THR A 166 16.68 -17.28 -1.33
CA THR A 166 15.66 -18.04 -2.05
C THR A 166 14.28 -17.62 -1.56
N GLY A 167 13.47 -17.08 -2.47
CA GLY A 167 12.17 -16.53 -2.17
C GLY A 167 11.03 -17.47 -2.55
N GLN A 168 10.36 -18.07 -1.56
CA GLN A 168 9.17 -18.90 -1.75
C GLN A 168 8.03 -18.35 -0.90
N TYR A 169 7.52 -17.17 -1.29
CA TYR A 169 6.52 -16.43 -0.52
C TYR A 169 5.37 -17.34 -0.08
N PRO A 170 4.98 -17.36 1.20
CA PRO A 170 5.29 -16.39 2.27
C PRO A 170 6.62 -16.61 3.04
N LEU A 171 7.50 -17.51 2.60
CA LEU A 171 8.77 -17.83 3.30
C LEU A 171 10.00 -17.38 2.51
N GLY A 172 10.85 -16.58 3.16
CA GLY A 172 12.13 -16.15 2.62
C GLY A 172 13.24 -16.92 3.32
N ARG A 173 14.14 -17.54 2.54
CA ARG A 173 15.30 -18.26 3.07
C ARG A 173 16.58 -17.54 2.69
N VAL A 174 17.46 -17.33 3.65
CA VAL A 174 18.80 -16.76 3.43
C VAL A 174 19.85 -17.71 3.99
N SER A 175 20.81 -18.13 3.17
CA SER A 175 21.97 -18.91 3.64
C SER A 175 23.19 -18.00 3.75
N TYR A 176 23.94 -18.17 4.83
CA TYR A 176 25.18 -17.46 5.11
C TYR A 176 26.29 -18.47 5.33
N LYS A 177 27.34 -18.38 4.52
CA LYS A 177 28.57 -19.16 4.68
C LYS A 177 29.75 -18.20 4.68
N GLY A 178 30.73 -18.53 5.52
CA GLY A 178 31.93 -17.73 5.72
C GLY A 178 33.14 -18.64 5.62
N SER A 179 34.09 -18.32 4.74
CA SER A 179 35.33 -19.12 4.61
C SER A 179 36.15 -19.22 5.90
N ASP A 180 35.94 -18.29 6.84
CA ASP A 180 36.58 -18.19 8.15
C ASP A 180 35.65 -18.55 9.32
N SER A 181 34.41 -18.98 9.07
CA SER A 181 33.42 -19.37 10.09
C SER A 181 33.31 -20.90 10.21
N PRO A 182 33.40 -21.49 11.41
CA PRO A 182 33.11 -22.91 11.62
C PRO A 182 31.60 -23.21 11.73
N VAL A 183 30.74 -22.22 11.51
CA VAL A 183 29.29 -22.32 11.58
C VAL A 183 28.65 -21.68 10.34
N ASP A 184 27.90 -22.48 9.60
CA ASP A 184 26.98 -22.02 8.56
C ASP A 184 25.65 -21.61 9.21
N VAL A 185 25.00 -20.58 8.67
CA VAL A 185 23.71 -20.10 9.16
C VAL A 185 22.67 -20.14 8.04
N THR A 186 21.47 -20.61 8.35
CA THR A 186 20.30 -20.47 7.47
C THR A 186 19.19 -19.73 8.21
N LEU A 187 18.78 -18.57 7.71
CA LEU A 187 17.58 -17.85 8.17
C LEU A 187 16.38 -18.29 7.34
N GLU A 188 15.28 -18.61 8.00
CA GLU A 188 13.94 -18.58 7.41
C GLU A 188 13.11 -17.52 8.10
N ALA A 189 12.65 -16.52 7.34
CA ALA A 189 11.86 -15.41 7.83
C ALA A 189 10.49 -15.34 7.15
N PHE A 190 9.45 -15.18 7.95
CA PHE A 190 8.06 -15.15 7.50
C PHE A 190 7.15 -14.51 8.56
N SER A 191 6.03 -13.97 8.13
CA SER A 191 4.83 -13.87 8.98
C SER A 191 3.99 -15.12 8.78
N PRO A 192 3.28 -15.62 9.83
CA PRO A 192 2.34 -16.72 9.64
C PRO A 192 1.39 -16.41 8.48
N PHE A 193 1.23 -17.36 7.57
CA PHE A 193 0.36 -17.23 6.41
C PHE A 193 -0.27 -18.58 6.14
N VAL A 194 -1.55 -18.71 6.48
CA VAL A 194 -2.31 -19.93 6.36
C VAL A 194 -3.62 -19.57 5.66
N PRO A 195 -3.81 -19.96 4.37
CA PRO A 195 -5.03 -19.65 3.65
C PRO A 195 -6.26 -20.09 4.44
N LEU A 196 -7.32 -19.27 4.38
CA LEU A 196 -8.59 -19.38 5.11
C LEU A 196 -8.50 -19.12 6.62
N ALA A 197 -7.30 -18.90 7.17
CA ALA A 197 -7.07 -18.52 8.56
C ALA A 197 -6.63 -17.04 8.64
N THR A 198 -7.55 -16.14 8.31
CA THR A 198 -7.32 -14.68 8.28
C THR A 198 -6.81 -14.15 9.61
N ALA A 199 -7.28 -14.66 10.76
CA ALA A 199 -6.79 -14.24 12.06
C ALA A 199 -5.31 -14.62 12.29
N ASP A 200 -4.86 -15.78 11.83
CA ASP A 200 -3.45 -16.17 11.95
C ASP A 200 -2.58 -15.42 10.93
N SER A 201 -3.13 -15.13 9.75
CA SER A 201 -2.40 -14.52 8.63
C SER A 201 -2.28 -12.99 8.70
N THR A 202 -2.87 -12.37 9.71
CA THR A 202 -2.90 -10.92 9.94
C THR A 202 -2.25 -10.54 11.28
N LEU A 203 -1.32 -11.36 11.76
CA LEU A 203 -0.58 -11.12 13.00
C LEU A 203 0.49 -10.02 12.79
N PRO A 204 0.61 -9.03 13.69
CA PRO A 204 1.64 -8.00 13.61
C PRO A 204 2.99 -8.52 14.14
N ALA A 205 3.54 -9.56 13.50
CA ALA A 205 4.80 -10.18 13.91
C ALA A 205 5.54 -10.90 12.78
N THR A 206 6.85 -10.72 12.74
CA THR A 206 7.77 -11.48 11.90
C THR A 206 8.50 -12.53 12.73
N ILE A 207 8.49 -13.78 12.27
CA ILE A 207 9.22 -14.91 12.84
C ILE A 207 10.52 -15.09 12.06
N MET A 208 11.64 -15.21 12.76
CA MET A 208 12.97 -15.43 12.18
C MET A 208 13.60 -16.67 12.81
N ALA A 209 13.67 -17.75 12.03
CA ALA A 209 14.22 -19.04 12.47
C ALA A 209 15.63 -19.21 11.89
N PHE A 210 16.65 -19.14 12.75
CA PHE A 210 18.05 -19.30 12.39
C PHE A 210 18.53 -20.72 12.70
N THR A 211 18.87 -21.48 11.68
CA THR A 211 19.52 -22.79 11.83
C THR A 211 21.02 -22.63 11.76
N LEU A 212 21.71 -22.89 12.87
CA LEU A 212 23.16 -22.89 12.99
C LEU A 212 23.67 -24.31 12.75
N HIS A 213 24.60 -24.50 11.81
CA HIS A 213 25.19 -25.80 11.47
C HIS A 213 26.71 -25.78 11.68
N ASN A 214 27.24 -26.68 12.51
CA ASN A 214 28.67 -26.78 12.75
C ASN A 214 29.35 -27.58 11.62
N THR A 215 30.13 -26.89 10.80
CA THR A 215 30.87 -27.46 9.65
C THR A 215 32.24 -28.00 10.03
N SER A 216 32.71 -27.74 11.26
CA SER A 216 34.02 -28.14 11.73
C SER A 216 34.04 -29.56 12.31
N ALA A 217 35.26 -30.11 12.45
CA ALA A 217 35.48 -31.40 13.10
C ALA A 217 35.50 -31.30 14.65
N GLN A 218 35.33 -30.11 15.22
CA GLN A 218 35.37 -29.88 16.67
C GLN A 218 34.02 -29.39 17.19
N PRO A 219 33.68 -29.63 18.47
CA PRO A 219 32.55 -28.98 19.09
C PRO A 219 32.71 -27.46 19.06
N VAL A 220 31.63 -26.75 18.74
CA VAL A 220 31.60 -25.29 18.66
C VAL A 220 30.57 -24.74 19.63
N GLU A 221 30.94 -23.69 20.34
CA GLU A 221 30.02 -22.87 21.11
C GLU A 221 29.71 -21.60 20.32
N ALA A 222 28.43 -21.40 20.03
CA ALA A 222 27.91 -20.28 19.27
C ALA A 222 26.90 -19.50 20.12
N THR A 223 26.94 -18.16 20.06
CA THR A 223 25.89 -17.31 20.63
C THR A 223 25.30 -16.45 19.54
N LEU A 224 24.00 -16.59 19.28
CA LEU A 224 23.26 -15.76 18.35
C LEU A 224 22.52 -14.67 19.13
N LEU A 225 22.78 -13.41 18.81
CA LEU A 225 22.21 -12.24 19.46
C LEU A 225 21.37 -11.45 18.45
N GLY A 226 20.10 -11.21 18.78
CA GLY A 226 19.28 -10.20 18.12
C GLY A 226 19.38 -8.87 18.86
N TYR A 227 19.38 -7.75 18.15
CA TYR A 227 19.33 -6.40 18.73
C TYR A 227 18.34 -5.50 17.98
N SER A 228 17.79 -4.52 18.70
CA SER A 228 16.99 -3.44 18.11
C SER A 228 17.15 -2.16 18.91
N GLU A 229 17.29 -1.05 18.20
CA GLU A 229 16.93 0.27 18.70
C GLU A 229 15.43 0.33 19.01
N ASN A 230 15.05 1.09 20.03
CA ASN A 230 13.65 1.34 20.38
C ASN A 230 12.94 2.12 19.24
N PRO A 231 11.96 1.51 18.54
CA PRO A 231 11.24 2.15 17.46
C PRO A 231 9.91 2.80 17.89
N VAL A 232 9.63 2.88 19.20
CA VAL A 232 8.41 3.52 19.70
C VAL A 232 8.61 5.03 19.71
N CYS A 233 7.60 5.75 19.20
CA CYS A 233 7.61 7.20 19.06
C CYS A 233 8.78 7.75 18.22
N LEU A 234 9.21 7.04 17.16
CA LEU A 234 10.36 7.44 16.32
C LEU A 234 10.29 8.88 15.82
N ASP A 235 9.09 9.34 15.46
CA ASP A 235 8.83 10.69 14.94
C ASP A 235 8.45 11.65 16.06
N SER A 236 7.50 11.25 16.91
CA SER A 236 6.96 12.12 17.95
C SER A 236 7.95 12.43 19.07
N ARG A 237 8.90 11.54 19.37
CA ARG A 237 9.97 11.80 20.38
C ARG A 237 10.94 12.91 19.98
N ARG A 238 10.96 13.28 18.69
CA ARG A 238 11.79 14.35 18.13
C ARG A 238 11.05 15.66 17.99
N SER A 239 9.76 15.72 18.30
CA SER A 239 8.93 16.93 18.18
C SER A 239 8.18 17.27 19.46
N GLN A 240 8.06 16.32 20.40
CA GLN A 240 7.28 16.47 21.62
C GLN A 240 7.90 15.71 22.81
N PRO A 241 7.61 16.12 24.07
CA PRO A 241 8.05 15.42 25.26
C PRO A 241 7.58 13.95 25.26
N THR A 242 8.52 13.03 25.51
CA THR A 242 8.27 11.58 25.50
C THR A 242 9.27 10.88 26.41
N THR A 243 8.79 10.02 27.32
CA THR A 243 9.65 9.10 28.07
C THR A 243 9.57 7.72 27.42
N GLN A 244 10.69 7.24 26.89
CA GLN A 244 10.83 5.91 26.32
C GLN A 244 11.21 4.89 27.40
N ARG A 245 10.61 3.70 27.36
CA ARG A 245 10.84 2.62 28.33
C ARG A 245 11.25 1.33 27.64
N ALA A 246 12.22 0.62 28.23
CA ALA A 246 12.61 -0.73 27.84
C ALA A 246 12.41 -1.71 29.01
N THR A 247 11.48 -2.65 28.86
CA THR A 247 11.12 -3.63 29.88
C THR A 247 11.51 -5.04 29.45
N ALA A 248 12.41 -5.68 30.20
CA ALA A 248 12.74 -7.08 29.97
C ALA A 248 11.69 -8.01 30.57
N TYR A 249 11.42 -9.11 29.87
CA TYR A 249 10.67 -10.26 30.36
C TYR A 249 11.40 -11.55 30.02
N ALA A 250 10.90 -12.69 30.51
CA ALA A 250 11.63 -13.97 30.52
C ALA A 250 12.22 -14.40 29.17
N SER A 251 11.61 -13.99 28.06
CA SER A 251 12.03 -14.39 26.70
C SER A 251 12.37 -13.22 25.79
N GLY A 252 12.33 -11.97 26.25
CA GLY A 252 12.51 -10.81 25.37
C GLY A 252 12.40 -9.45 26.04
N ILE A 253 12.32 -8.42 25.21
CA ILE A 253 12.27 -7.01 25.62
C ILE A 253 11.07 -6.37 24.95
N GLU A 254 10.27 -5.65 25.73
CA GLU A 254 9.22 -4.78 25.22
C GLU A 254 9.66 -3.32 25.37
N TRP A 255 9.54 -2.57 24.29
CA TRP A 255 9.67 -1.12 24.30
C TRP A 255 8.30 -0.46 24.26
N SER A 256 8.15 0.64 24.99
CA SER A 256 6.95 1.46 25.04
C SER A 256 7.32 2.92 25.32
N ALA A 257 6.31 3.80 25.33
CA ALA A 257 6.46 5.20 25.68
C ALA A 257 5.38 5.62 26.68
N ALA A 258 5.67 6.69 27.42
CA ALA A 258 4.74 7.37 28.32
C ALA A 258 4.93 8.88 28.24
N ASP A 259 3.89 9.63 28.63
CA ASP A 259 4.04 11.07 28.87
C ASP A 259 5.05 11.29 30.00
N PRO A 260 5.96 12.28 29.88
CA PRO A 260 6.95 12.54 30.91
C PRO A 260 6.32 13.03 32.20
N ALA A 261 6.96 12.71 33.33
CA ALA A 261 6.55 13.20 34.63
C ALA A 261 6.72 14.74 34.71
N ALA A 262 5.74 15.44 35.29
CA ALA A 262 5.83 16.88 35.53
C ALA A 262 6.97 17.19 36.52
N SER A 263 7.84 18.14 36.17
CA SER A 263 8.91 18.64 37.04
C SER A 263 8.41 19.83 37.88
N SER A 264 8.97 20.02 39.08
CA SER A 264 8.53 21.06 40.02
C SER A 264 8.94 22.50 39.64
N ASN A 265 9.80 22.66 38.63
CA ASN A 265 10.22 23.96 38.08
C ASN A 265 9.60 24.24 36.70
N ASP A 266 8.64 23.41 36.26
CA ASP A 266 8.02 23.57 34.95
C ASP A 266 7.04 24.75 34.90
N ASP A 267 6.73 25.15 33.67
CA ASP A 267 5.60 26.01 33.35
C ASP A 267 4.31 25.48 34.00
N ILE A 268 3.46 26.39 34.50
CA ILE A 268 2.19 26.01 35.14
C ILE A 268 1.11 25.93 34.06
N LEU A 269 0.70 24.71 33.69
CA LEU A 269 -0.48 24.51 32.87
C LEU A 269 -1.73 24.94 33.65
N PHE A 270 -2.33 26.06 33.26
CA PHE A 270 -3.53 26.60 33.90
C PHE A 270 -4.80 25.94 33.35
N GLU A 271 -4.87 25.73 32.03
CA GLU A 271 -6.01 25.14 31.36
C GLU A 271 -5.60 24.45 30.05
N GLU A 272 -6.14 23.26 29.76
CA GLU A 272 -5.96 22.51 28.50
C GLU A 272 -7.29 21.97 27.94
N TRP A 273 -8.41 22.32 28.60
CA TRP A 273 -9.78 22.07 28.16
C TRP A 273 -10.19 20.59 28.09
N ASP A 274 -9.52 19.69 28.80
CA ASP A 274 -9.81 18.25 28.73
C ASP A 274 -11.15 17.83 29.38
N SER A 275 -11.81 18.72 30.13
CA SER A 275 -13.15 18.48 30.68
C SER A 275 -14.27 18.64 29.64
N ASP A 276 -15.39 17.96 29.85
CA ASP A 276 -16.62 18.17 29.06
C ASP A 276 -17.35 19.48 29.40
N THR A 277 -17.02 20.10 30.55
CA THR A 277 -17.66 21.30 31.09
C THR A 277 -16.64 22.39 31.40
N TYR A 278 -17.14 23.59 31.69
CA TYR A 278 -16.36 24.76 32.11
C TYR A 278 -16.11 24.81 33.63
N ASP A 279 -15.75 23.68 34.24
CA ASP A 279 -15.48 23.64 35.68
C ASP A 279 -14.38 24.63 36.04
N GLY A 280 -14.60 25.48 37.06
CA GLY A 280 -13.66 26.55 37.41
C GLY A 280 -13.72 27.80 36.52
N TRP A 281 -14.67 27.87 35.59
CA TRP A 281 -14.94 29.03 34.75
C TRP A 281 -16.42 29.45 34.82
N THR A 282 -16.69 30.74 34.64
CA THR A 282 -18.04 31.32 34.59
C THR A 282 -18.34 31.81 33.19
N ALA A 283 -19.31 31.19 32.52
CA ALA A 283 -19.77 31.60 31.20
C ALA A 283 -20.93 32.61 31.30
N THR A 284 -20.93 33.63 30.44
CA THR A 284 -22.07 34.54 30.22
C THR A 284 -22.43 34.56 28.75
N GLY A 285 -23.70 34.83 28.43
CA GLY A 285 -24.17 34.81 27.03
C GLY A 285 -24.21 33.38 26.47
N ASP A 286 -24.17 33.25 25.16
CA ASP A 286 -24.30 31.96 24.46
C ASP A 286 -23.18 31.67 23.46
N ALA A 287 -22.18 32.55 23.32
CA ALA A 287 -21.01 32.36 22.46
C ALA A 287 -20.25 31.03 22.71
N PHE A 288 -19.85 30.75 23.94
CA PHE A 288 -18.97 29.61 24.23
C PHE A 288 -19.70 28.26 24.41
N GLY A 289 -21.03 28.25 24.32
CA GLY A 289 -21.87 27.07 24.58
C GLY A 289 -21.70 26.51 26.01
N THR A 290 -21.94 25.20 26.19
CA THR A 290 -21.95 24.55 27.51
C THR A 290 -20.62 23.91 27.92
N GLY A 291 -19.63 23.87 27.02
CA GLY A 291 -18.32 23.29 27.29
C GLY A 291 -17.40 23.32 26.06
N PRO A 292 -16.11 22.93 26.23
CA PRO A 292 -15.13 22.84 25.15
C PRO A 292 -15.52 21.84 24.05
N VAL A 293 -14.94 21.99 22.86
CA VAL A 293 -15.24 21.16 21.68
C VAL A 293 -14.03 20.32 21.25
N ARG A 294 -14.28 19.15 20.66
CA ARG A 294 -13.22 18.33 20.04
C ARG A 294 -12.96 18.81 18.61
N PRO A 295 -11.72 18.79 18.12
CA PRO A 295 -11.42 19.11 16.72
C PRO A 295 -12.24 18.26 15.72
N ALA A 296 -12.57 17.01 16.06
CA ALA A 296 -13.36 16.12 15.21
C ALA A 296 -14.84 16.54 15.06
N ASP A 297 -15.35 17.36 15.97
CA ASP A 297 -16.76 17.80 15.99
C ASP A 297 -16.94 19.15 15.27
N THR A 298 -15.86 19.80 14.84
CA THR A 298 -15.91 21.14 14.22
C THR A 298 -16.43 21.06 12.77
N PRO A 299 -17.18 22.07 12.30
CA PRO A 299 -17.62 22.11 10.92
C PRO A 299 -16.43 22.26 9.93
N PRO A 300 -16.55 21.77 8.68
CA PRO A 300 -15.46 21.82 7.69
C PRO A 300 -14.87 23.21 7.47
N LEU A 301 -15.68 24.27 7.62
CA LEU A 301 -15.22 25.66 7.49
C LEU A 301 -14.07 25.97 8.45
N MET A 302 -14.11 25.50 9.71
CA MET A 302 -13.05 25.73 10.69
C MET A 302 -11.75 25.00 10.33
N GLN A 303 -11.82 24.00 9.46
CA GLN A 303 -10.66 23.21 9.03
C GLN A 303 -10.03 23.71 7.71
N ARG A 304 -10.46 24.87 7.21
CA ARG A 304 -10.02 25.44 5.92
C ARG A 304 -8.54 25.83 5.83
N PHE A 305 -7.87 25.93 6.97
CA PHE A 305 -6.43 26.16 7.09
C PHE A 305 -5.64 24.88 7.39
N GLY A 306 -6.31 23.72 7.50
CA GLY A 306 -5.71 22.46 7.92
C GLY A 306 -5.89 22.16 9.41
N ASP A 307 -4.84 21.62 10.03
CA ASP A 307 -4.84 21.27 11.46
C ASP A 307 -4.96 22.55 12.31
N LEU A 308 -5.80 22.49 13.35
CA LEU A 308 -6.02 23.64 14.23
C LEU A 308 -4.86 23.89 15.22
N ASN A 309 -3.83 23.04 15.25
CA ASN A 309 -2.71 23.13 16.22
C ASN A 309 -3.17 23.06 17.68
N ILE A 310 -4.23 22.30 17.95
CA ILE A 310 -4.73 22.10 19.31
C ILE A 310 -3.74 21.23 20.08
N SER A 311 -3.31 21.71 21.25
CA SER A 311 -2.66 20.90 22.28
C SER A 311 -3.75 20.30 23.16
N GLY A 312 -3.69 18.99 23.40
CA GLY A 312 -4.73 18.23 24.12
C GLY A 312 -5.86 17.71 23.22
N SER A 313 -6.96 17.29 23.87
CA SER A 313 -8.09 16.62 23.19
C SER A 313 -9.19 17.57 22.71
N ARG A 314 -9.18 18.83 23.20
CA ARG A 314 -10.25 19.82 23.03
C ARG A 314 -9.70 21.24 23.00
N PHE A 315 -10.56 22.17 22.60
CA PHE A 315 -10.32 23.61 22.68
C PHE A 315 -11.64 24.35 22.90
N VAL A 316 -11.56 25.62 23.25
CA VAL A 316 -12.72 26.50 23.38
C VAL A 316 -12.89 27.32 22.12
N THR A 317 -14.13 27.44 21.67
CA THR A 317 -14.50 28.34 20.58
C THR A 317 -15.78 29.09 20.91
N SER A 318 -15.83 30.38 20.59
CA SER A 318 -17.07 31.15 20.58
C SER A 318 -17.85 31.04 19.25
N TYR A 319 -17.28 30.39 18.24
CA TYR A 319 -17.98 30.05 16.99
C TYR A 319 -19.03 28.99 17.28
N ASN A 320 -20.23 29.39 17.70
CA ASN A 320 -21.18 28.45 18.28
C ASN A 320 -22.04 27.74 17.24
N PHE A 321 -21.43 26.79 16.53
CA PHE A 321 -22.11 25.94 15.55
C PHE A 321 -23.14 24.96 16.16
N ARG A 322 -23.24 24.88 17.49
CA ARG A 322 -24.13 23.94 18.21
C ARG A 322 -25.57 24.43 18.32
N LEU A 323 -25.83 25.71 18.01
CA LEU A 323 -27.15 26.33 18.06
C LEU A 323 -27.62 26.72 16.65
N SER A 324 -28.92 26.83 16.44
CA SER A 324 -29.49 27.30 15.16
C SER A 324 -29.23 28.80 14.94
N GLY A 325 -28.91 29.22 13.72
CA GLY A 325 -28.59 30.61 13.36
C GLY A 325 -27.12 30.79 12.98
N GLY A 326 -26.67 32.05 12.81
CA GLY A 326 -25.27 32.37 12.52
C GLY A 326 -24.38 32.03 13.71
N PRO A 327 -23.34 31.18 13.55
CA PRO A 327 -22.42 30.84 14.63
C PRO A 327 -21.57 32.03 15.11
N ASP A 328 -21.32 33.01 14.24
CA ASP A 328 -20.63 34.28 14.51
C ASP A 328 -21.54 35.40 15.03
N ASP A 329 -22.85 35.15 15.21
CA ASP A 329 -23.79 36.18 15.70
C ASP A 329 -23.96 36.13 17.23
N ARG A 330 -23.15 35.33 17.92
CA ARG A 330 -23.27 35.05 19.35
C ARG A 330 -22.28 35.87 20.15
N THR A 331 -22.66 36.23 21.37
CA THR A 331 -21.80 37.01 22.25
C THR A 331 -21.78 36.42 23.65
N GLY A 332 -20.69 36.63 24.38
CA GLY A 332 -20.50 36.08 25.69
C GLY A 332 -19.08 36.27 26.23
N THR A 333 -18.88 35.83 27.47
CA THR A 333 -17.56 35.77 28.09
C THR A 333 -17.38 34.44 28.80
N LEU A 334 -16.13 34.02 28.96
CA LEU A 334 -15.75 32.91 29.82
C LEU A 334 -14.65 33.39 30.77
N THR A 335 -14.95 33.47 32.07
CA THR A 335 -14.05 34.05 33.08
C THR A 335 -13.58 33.00 34.08
N SER A 336 -12.27 32.88 34.29
CA SER A 336 -11.69 31.87 35.19
C SER A 336 -11.95 32.17 36.67
N THR A 337 -11.73 31.17 37.52
CA THR A 337 -11.50 31.42 38.93
C THR A 337 -10.24 32.29 39.15
N PRO A 338 -10.16 33.08 40.23
CA PRO A 338 -8.99 33.89 40.53
C PRO A 338 -7.76 33.03 40.83
N PHE A 339 -6.58 33.50 40.41
CA PHE A 339 -5.28 32.88 40.67
C PHE A 339 -4.24 33.92 41.08
N GLU A 340 -3.18 33.49 41.77
CA GLU A 340 -2.05 34.35 42.11
C GLU A 340 -1.02 34.35 40.96
N ILE A 341 -0.54 35.53 40.57
CA ILE A 341 0.50 35.67 39.56
C ILE A 341 1.85 35.27 40.18
N THR A 342 2.37 34.12 39.76
CA THR A 342 3.65 33.56 40.23
C THR A 342 4.67 33.34 39.10
N ARG A 343 4.31 33.79 37.88
CA ARG A 343 5.14 33.72 36.67
C ARG A 343 4.96 35.00 35.87
N ARG A 344 6.00 35.39 35.15
CA ARG A 344 6.02 36.65 34.39
C ARG A 344 5.05 36.69 33.21
N TYR A 345 4.84 35.57 32.52
CA TYR A 345 4.06 35.52 31.29
C TYR A 345 2.85 34.61 31.40
N VAL A 346 1.74 35.03 30.79
CA VAL A 346 0.63 34.14 30.42
C VAL A 346 0.73 33.84 28.93
N ALA A 347 0.95 32.58 28.61
CA ALA A 347 1.00 32.09 27.26
C ALA A 347 -0.32 31.43 26.88
N VAL A 348 -0.92 31.90 25.78
CA VAL A 348 -2.23 31.43 25.31
C VAL A 348 -2.16 31.04 23.84
N ALA A 349 -2.74 29.90 23.47
CA ALA A 349 -2.86 29.48 22.08
C ALA A 349 -4.17 30.03 21.50
N LEU A 350 -4.10 30.99 20.57
CA LEU A 350 -5.29 31.69 20.04
C LEU A 350 -5.45 31.53 18.53
N GLY A 351 -6.69 31.38 18.10
CA GLY A 351 -7.18 31.54 16.73
C GLY A 351 -8.46 32.37 16.71
N GLY A 352 -9.13 32.46 15.56
CA GLY A 352 -10.28 33.33 15.34
C GLY A 352 -9.86 34.77 15.01
N GLY A 353 -10.78 35.71 15.25
CA GLY A 353 -10.68 37.08 14.78
C GLY A 353 -9.69 37.98 15.49
N ASN A 354 -9.25 38.99 14.74
CA ASN A 354 -8.42 40.10 15.20
C ASN A 354 -9.29 41.33 15.52
N HIS A 355 -10.08 41.24 16.59
CA HIS A 355 -10.91 42.35 17.07
C HIS A 355 -10.50 42.79 18.48
N PRO A 356 -9.44 43.62 18.62
CA PRO A 356 -8.97 44.07 19.93
C PRO A 356 -10.08 44.64 20.81
N GLY A 357 -10.18 44.13 22.05
CA GLY A 357 -11.18 44.55 23.03
C GLY A 357 -12.60 44.02 22.81
N LYS A 358 -12.86 43.26 21.74
CA LYS A 358 -14.18 42.64 21.46
C LYS A 358 -14.10 41.13 21.33
N VAL A 359 -13.07 40.62 20.67
CA VAL A 359 -12.81 39.18 20.49
C VAL A 359 -11.37 38.95 20.94
N CYS A 360 -11.20 38.65 22.23
CA CYS A 360 -9.88 38.65 22.84
C CYS A 360 -9.80 37.80 24.12
N VAL A 361 -8.58 37.51 24.55
CA VAL A 361 -8.26 37.02 25.88
C VAL A 361 -7.67 38.16 26.69
N ASN A 362 -8.21 38.39 27.89
CA ASN A 362 -7.76 39.41 28.83
C ASN A 362 -7.20 38.76 30.09
N VAL A 363 -6.14 39.36 30.66
CA VAL A 363 -5.76 39.16 32.05
C VAL A 363 -6.28 40.35 32.86
N VAL A 364 -7.06 40.06 33.90
CA VAL A 364 -7.74 41.06 34.72
C VAL A 364 -7.17 41.03 36.14
N VAL A 365 -6.65 42.15 36.64
CA VAL A 365 -6.15 42.32 38.00
C VAL A 365 -6.95 43.44 38.66
N ASP A 366 -7.54 43.17 39.83
CA ASP A 366 -8.39 44.13 40.57
C ASP A 366 -9.47 44.82 39.72
N GLY A 367 -10.09 44.04 38.81
CA GLY A 367 -11.16 44.50 37.93
C GLY A 367 -10.70 45.31 36.71
N ALA A 368 -9.40 45.52 36.51
CA ALA A 368 -8.83 46.19 35.33
C ALA A 368 -8.15 45.18 34.39
N VAL A 369 -8.36 45.31 33.07
CA VAL A 369 -7.63 44.54 32.06
C VAL A 369 -6.19 45.07 32.00
N VAL A 370 -5.21 44.23 32.35
CA VAL A 370 -3.79 44.59 32.40
C VAL A 370 -3.00 44.05 31.22
N ALA A 371 -3.49 43.00 30.55
CA ALA A 371 -2.92 42.47 29.32
C ALA A 371 -4.03 41.87 28.44
N THR A 372 -3.87 41.94 27.11
CA THR A 372 -4.86 41.43 26.14
C THR A 372 -4.19 40.85 24.89
N ALA A 373 -4.77 39.81 24.31
CA ALA A 373 -4.37 39.23 23.03
C ALA A 373 -5.58 38.80 22.20
N THR A 374 -5.43 38.80 20.88
CA THR A 374 -6.45 38.40 19.91
C THR A 374 -5.95 37.25 19.04
N GLY A 375 -6.88 36.68 18.25
CA GLY A 375 -6.52 35.88 17.09
C GLY A 375 -5.92 36.74 15.97
N SER A 376 -5.86 36.19 14.76
CA SER A 376 -5.23 36.84 13.59
C SER A 376 -6.00 36.57 12.31
N ASP A 377 -7.34 36.53 12.42
CA ASP A 377 -8.24 36.18 11.33
C ASP A 377 -7.85 34.83 10.70
N SER A 378 -7.58 33.85 11.58
CA SER A 378 -7.12 32.51 11.21
C SER A 378 -7.63 31.47 12.20
N GLU A 379 -8.02 30.28 11.73
CA GLU A 379 -8.58 29.24 12.62
C GLU A 379 -7.52 28.50 13.46
N PRO A 380 -6.34 28.11 12.89
CA PRO A 380 -5.32 27.41 13.64
C PRO A 380 -4.75 28.27 14.77
N LEU A 381 -4.59 27.64 15.91
CA LEU A 381 -4.13 28.27 17.12
C LEU A 381 -2.62 28.57 17.01
N VAL A 382 -2.24 29.76 17.46
CA VAL A 382 -0.85 30.23 17.54
C VAL A 382 -0.60 30.80 18.92
N GLY A 383 0.60 30.54 19.47
CA GLY A 383 1.00 31.10 20.76
C GLY A 383 1.00 32.63 20.77
N ARG A 384 0.49 33.21 21.85
CA ARG A 384 0.57 34.63 22.22
C ARG A 384 1.09 34.73 23.65
N MET A 385 2.02 35.65 23.88
CA MET A 385 2.63 35.88 25.19
C MET A 385 2.13 37.21 25.76
N LEU A 386 1.57 37.17 26.96
CA LEU A 386 1.14 38.34 27.72
C LEU A 386 2.12 38.56 28.88
N ASP A 387 2.91 39.64 28.86
CA ASP A 387 3.79 40.01 29.98
C ASP A 387 2.96 40.63 31.11
N ILE A 388 2.98 39.99 32.27
CA ILE A 388 2.25 40.40 33.47
C ILE A 388 3.17 40.51 34.68
N GLY A 389 4.50 40.52 34.49
CA GLY A 389 5.48 40.49 35.58
C GLY A 389 5.38 41.66 36.55
N GLU A 390 4.89 42.82 36.12
CA GLU A 390 4.65 43.98 37.01
C GLU A 390 3.60 43.67 38.10
N TYR A 391 2.78 42.64 37.90
CA TYR A 391 1.69 42.26 38.79
C TYR A 391 1.99 41.00 39.62
N GLU A 392 3.25 40.57 39.71
CA GLU A 392 3.67 39.41 40.52
C GLU A 392 3.16 39.50 41.96
N GLY A 393 2.65 38.39 42.49
CA GLY A 393 2.03 38.27 43.82
C GLY A 393 0.61 38.85 43.94
N ARG A 394 0.04 39.44 42.88
CA ARG A 394 -1.35 39.90 42.87
C ARG A 394 -2.30 38.81 42.36
N THR A 395 -3.57 38.94 42.73
CA THR A 395 -4.64 38.07 42.25
C THR A 395 -5.15 38.54 40.89
N ALA A 396 -5.28 37.61 39.95
CA ALA A 396 -5.76 37.85 38.59
C ALA A 396 -6.85 36.86 38.17
N GLN A 397 -7.55 37.17 37.08
CA GLN A 397 -8.46 36.27 36.36
C GLN A 397 -8.16 36.32 34.87
N ILE A 398 -8.42 35.23 34.17
CA ILE A 398 -8.41 35.19 32.70
C ILE A 398 -9.84 35.34 32.22
N GLN A 399 -10.07 36.18 31.21
CA GLN A 399 -11.36 36.38 30.60
C GLN A 399 -11.26 36.24 29.08
N LEU A 400 -11.94 35.23 28.52
CA LEU A 400 -12.19 35.12 27.09
C LEU A 400 -13.44 35.94 26.77
N VAL A 401 -13.35 36.82 25.79
CA VAL A 401 -14.42 37.75 25.42
C VAL A 401 -14.76 37.55 23.96
N ASP A 402 -16.06 37.45 23.69
CA ASP A 402 -16.63 37.64 22.36
C ASP A 402 -17.86 38.55 22.44
N SER A 403 -17.70 39.79 21.96
CA SER A 403 -18.76 40.79 21.93
C SER A 403 -18.98 41.36 20.53
N ALA A 404 -18.49 40.68 19.50
CA ALA A 404 -18.65 41.09 18.11
C ALA A 404 -19.73 40.25 17.41
N THR A 405 -20.14 40.66 16.21
CA THR A 405 -20.94 39.83 15.31
C THR A 405 -20.43 40.00 13.87
N GLY A 406 -20.62 38.98 13.04
CA GLY A 406 -20.21 39.00 11.63
C GLY A 406 -18.88 38.28 11.36
N ALA A 407 -18.27 38.53 10.19
CA ALA A 407 -17.08 37.78 9.77
C ALA A 407 -15.94 37.87 10.80
N TRP A 408 -15.41 36.72 11.21
CA TRP A 408 -14.36 36.59 12.23
C TRP A 408 -14.76 37.07 13.62
N ALA A 409 -16.05 37.21 13.91
CA ALA A 409 -16.55 37.49 15.25
C ALA A 409 -16.57 36.21 16.12
N HIS A 410 -15.41 35.57 16.23
CA HIS A 410 -15.20 34.42 17.10
C HIS A 410 -13.75 34.30 17.57
N LEU A 411 -13.56 33.71 18.74
CA LEU A 411 -12.28 33.39 19.35
C LEU A 411 -12.16 31.87 19.45
N ASN A 412 -11.01 31.34 19.02
CA ASN A 412 -10.57 29.99 19.37
C ASN A 412 -9.48 30.10 20.44
N CYS A 413 -9.59 29.35 21.53
CA CYS A 413 -8.63 29.35 22.63
C CYS A 413 -8.26 27.92 23.01
N GLY A 414 -6.97 27.60 22.96
CA GLY A 414 -6.39 26.33 23.36
C GLY A 414 -5.74 26.43 24.72
N SER A 415 -4.63 25.70 24.91
CA SER A 415 -3.94 25.67 26.21
C SER A 415 -3.52 27.06 26.71
N ILE A 416 -3.66 27.24 28.02
CA ILE A 416 -3.20 28.41 28.77
C ILE A 416 -2.12 27.96 29.75
N THR A 417 -0.97 28.61 29.69
CA THR A 417 0.21 28.22 30.48
C THR A 417 0.89 29.45 31.07
N PHE A 418 1.31 29.37 32.33
CA PHE A 418 2.11 30.42 32.98
C PHE A 418 3.59 30.06 32.93
N THR A 419 4.44 30.99 32.50
CA THR A 419 5.87 30.75 32.28
C THR A 419 6.70 31.99 32.57
N ASP A 420 8.00 31.81 32.85
CA ASP A 420 8.95 32.90 33.01
C ASP A 420 9.78 33.16 31.74
N ARG A 421 9.63 32.33 30.70
CA ARG A 421 10.42 32.44 29.47
C ARG A 421 9.50 32.72 28.28
N ALA A 422 9.64 33.91 27.71
CA ALA A 422 8.95 34.28 26.48
C ALA A 422 9.45 33.44 25.28
N ASP A 423 8.54 33.14 24.36
CA ASP A 423 8.88 32.57 23.05
C ASP A 423 9.67 33.60 22.23
N ILE A 424 10.57 33.13 21.36
CA ILE A 424 11.37 33.97 20.48
C ILE A 424 10.82 33.83 19.06
N VAL A 425 10.29 34.91 18.50
CA VAL A 425 10.02 34.99 17.05
C VAL A 425 11.36 35.27 16.36
N PHE A 426 11.93 34.22 15.77
CA PHE A 426 13.21 34.34 15.06
C PHE A 426 13.05 35.06 13.72
N GLU A 427 11.95 34.78 13.04
CA GLU A 427 11.55 35.37 11.77
C GLU A 427 10.02 35.32 11.60
N ASP A 428 9.43 36.40 11.07
CA ASP A 428 8.00 36.53 10.72
C ASP A 428 7.77 37.00 9.27
N TRP A 429 8.85 37.34 8.55
CA TRP A 429 8.84 37.77 7.16
C TRP A 429 8.04 39.03 6.83
N GLU A 430 7.60 39.80 7.83
CA GLU A 430 6.82 41.03 7.58
C GLU A 430 7.68 42.20 7.06
N ARG A 431 9.00 42.01 6.98
CA ARG A 431 9.95 42.92 6.32
C ARG A 431 9.92 42.75 4.80
N THR A 432 10.32 43.80 4.08
CA THR A 432 10.37 43.81 2.60
C THR A 432 11.68 43.25 2.03
N ASP A 433 12.63 42.86 2.87
CA ASP A 433 13.96 42.37 2.47
C ASP A 433 14.43 41.20 3.36
N TYR A 434 15.58 40.63 2.99
CA TYR A 434 16.22 39.52 3.69
C TYR A 434 17.26 39.95 4.74
N THR A 435 17.10 41.11 5.38
CA THR A 435 18.03 41.55 6.43
C THR A 435 18.23 40.44 7.48
N GLY A 436 19.48 40.10 7.78
CA GLY A 436 19.84 39.01 8.70
C GLY A 436 19.92 37.62 8.06
N TRP A 437 19.70 37.51 6.75
CA TRP A 437 19.87 36.30 5.95
C TRP A 437 20.84 36.54 4.79
N THR A 438 21.59 35.52 4.44
CA THR A 438 22.46 35.50 3.26
C THR A 438 21.74 34.79 2.12
N VAL A 439 21.54 35.49 1.01
CA VAL A 439 20.87 34.96 -0.19
C VAL A 439 21.90 34.46 -1.19
N THR A 440 21.67 33.28 -1.76
CA THR A 440 22.45 32.74 -2.88
C THR A 440 21.50 32.27 -3.98
N GLY A 441 21.90 32.41 -5.25
CA GLY A 441 21.04 32.04 -6.38
C GLY A 441 19.92 33.06 -6.63
N THR A 442 18.88 32.66 -7.35
CA THR A 442 17.80 33.56 -7.80
C THR A 442 16.40 33.15 -7.36
N ALA A 443 16.23 31.96 -6.77
CA ALA A 443 14.96 31.41 -6.27
C ALA A 443 14.09 32.40 -5.46
N PHE A 444 14.70 33.05 -4.46
CA PHE A 444 13.94 33.81 -3.46
C PHE A 444 13.70 35.28 -3.84
N GLY A 445 14.25 35.76 -4.96
CA GLY A 445 14.14 37.16 -5.36
C GLY A 445 14.75 38.14 -4.33
N ALA A 446 14.24 39.38 -4.30
CA ALA A 446 14.79 40.45 -3.47
C ALA A 446 14.25 40.49 -2.01
N GLY A 447 13.15 39.78 -1.73
CA GLY A 447 12.50 39.79 -0.42
C GLY A 447 11.25 38.90 -0.38
N PRO A 448 10.65 38.73 0.82
CA PRO A 448 9.38 38.01 1.02
C PRO A 448 8.22 38.59 0.18
N VAL A 449 7.28 37.74 -0.19
CA VAL A 449 6.08 38.10 -0.97
C VAL A 449 4.86 38.22 -0.07
N THR A 450 3.89 39.03 -0.47
CA THR A 450 2.59 39.10 0.20
C THR A 450 1.64 38.00 -0.30
N VAL A 451 0.72 37.57 0.56
CA VAL A 451 -0.35 36.63 0.18
C VAL A 451 -1.16 37.17 -1.01
N ALA A 452 -1.40 38.49 -1.06
CA ALA A 452 -2.16 39.15 -2.12
C ALA A 452 -1.45 39.11 -3.50
N GLU A 453 -0.13 39.02 -3.53
CA GLU A 453 0.67 38.94 -4.77
C GLU A 453 0.62 37.53 -5.40
N THR A 454 0.20 36.50 -4.66
CA THR A 454 0.21 35.11 -5.16
C THR A 454 -0.82 34.89 -6.27
N PRO A 455 -0.45 34.18 -7.36
CA PRO A 455 -1.35 33.94 -8.47
C PRO A 455 -2.47 32.94 -8.10
N GLU A 456 -3.56 32.94 -8.85
CA GLU A 456 -4.75 32.12 -8.56
C GLU A 456 -4.43 30.61 -8.50
N ASN A 457 -3.55 30.13 -9.36
CA ASN A 457 -3.13 28.73 -9.36
C ASN A 457 -2.33 28.35 -8.10
N PHE A 458 -1.65 29.30 -7.46
CA PHE A 458 -0.95 29.10 -6.17
C PHE A 458 -1.92 29.07 -4.99
N ARG A 459 -3.10 29.68 -5.12
CA ARG A 459 -4.17 29.70 -4.10
C ARG A 459 -5.26 28.65 -4.34
N ARG A 460 -4.99 27.66 -5.20
CA ARG A 460 -5.95 26.59 -5.47
C ARG A 460 -6.21 25.76 -4.20
N PRO A 461 -7.46 25.29 -3.97
CA PRO A 461 -7.74 24.43 -2.82
C PRO A 461 -7.00 23.09 -2.88
N PHE A 462 -6.61 22.58 -1.71
CA PHE A 462 -6.05 21.24 -1.50
C PHE A 462 -6.93 20.46 -0.53
N GLY A 463 -7.86 19.67 -1.06
CA GLY A 463 -8.89 19.02 -0.24
C GLY A 463 -9.80 20.06 0.41
N ASN A 464 -9.89 20.04 1.74
CA ASN A 464 -10.62 21.05 2.51
C ASN A 464 -9.80 22.33 2.78
N ARG A 465 -8.52 22.37 2.41
CA ARG A 465 -7.65 23.53 2.64
C ARG A 465 -7.82 24.55 1.54
N THR A 466 -8.36 25.72 1.85
CA THR A 466 -8.57 26.82 0.89
C THR A 466 -7.69 28.03 1.15
N GLU A 467 -6.89 28.00 2.21
CA GLU A 467 -6.08 29.12 2.68
C GLU A 467 -4.63 28.68 2.91
N LEU A 468 -3.66 29.60 2.73
CA LEU A 468 -2.22 29.28 2.81
C LEU A 468 -1.69 29.09 4.24
N ASN A 469 -2.42 29.50 5.28
CA ASN A 469 -1.99 29.43 6.69
C ASN A 469 -0.76 30.31 7.06
N VAL A 470 -0.63 31.46 6.41
CA VAL A 470 0.37 32.50 6.74
C VAL A 470 -0.12 33.31 7.96
N SER A 471 0.76 33.59 8.93
CA SER A 471 0.39 34.30 10.18
C SER A 471 0.23 35.81 10.04
N GLY A 472 0.75 36.40 8.97
CA GLY A 472 0.69 37.82 8.67
C GLY A 472 0.35 38.09 7.21
N SER A 473 0.93 39.15 6.66
CA SER A 473 0.69 39.53 5.26
C SER A 473 1.70 38.94 4.29
N ARG A 474 2.86 38.48 4.79
CA ARG A 474 4.01 38.04 4.00
C ARG A 474 4.51 36.65 4.37
N PHE A 475 5.18 36.02 3.41
CA PHE A 475 5.90 34.76 3.59
C PHE A 475 7.01 34.65 2.54
N VAL A 476 7.89 33.67 2.69
CA VAL A 476 8.95 33.37 1.72
C VAL A 476 8.52 32.23 0.83
N THR A 477 8.76 32.37 -0.47
CA THR A 477 8.62 31.30 -1.46
C THR A 477 9.76 31.35 -2.45
N SER A 478 10.24 30.19 -2.89
CA SER A 478 11.10 30.07 -4.06
C SER A 478 10.34 29.92 -5.38
N TYR A 479 9.01 29.80 -5.35
CA TYR A 479 8.16 29.78 -6.55
C TYR A 479 8.16 31.17 -7.20
N ASP A 480 9.00 31.37 -8.22
CA ASP A 480 9.28 32.69 -8.78
C ASP A 480 8.25 33.11 -9.85
N PHE A 481 7.01 33.35 -9.41
CA PHE A 481 5.97 33.93 -10.24
C PHE A 481 6.26 35.39 -10.65
N ARG A 482 7.18 36.08 -9.96
CA ARG A 482 7.51 37.50 -10.20
C ARG A 482 8.27 37.69 -11.51
N SER A 483 9.15 36.75 -11.86
CA SER A 483 9.85 36.73 -13.15
C SER A 483 9.14 35.89 -14.22
N GLY A 484 8.13 35.11 -13.84
CA GLY A 484 7.48 34.12 -14.70
C GLY A 484 8.29 32.82 -14.86
N SER A 485 9.35 32.63 -14.05
CA SER A 485 10.20 31.43 -14.09
C SER A 485 9.68 30.29 -13.22
N TYR A 486 8.73 30.57 -12.32
CA TYR A 486 8.04 29.57 -11.48
C TYR A 486 9.02 28.68 -10.72
N ASP A 487 8.95 27.34 -10.86
CA ASP A 487 9.84 26.37 -10.21
C ASP A 487 11.28 26.33 -10.79
N SER A 488 11.57 27.06 -11.88
CA SER A 488 12.88 26.94 -12.55
C SER A 488 14.08 27.48 -11.75
N PRO A 489 13.99 28.59 -11.01
CA PRO A 489 15.14 29.18 -10.32
C PRO A 489 15.54 28.43 -9.05
N GLN A 490 16.85 28.32 -8.79
CA GLN A 490 17.40 27.65 -7.59
C GLN A 490 18.13 28.65 -6.69
N GLY A 491 18.27 28.33 -5.41
CA GLY A 491 18.93 29.20 -4.46
C GLY A 491 18.84 28.74 -3.01
N SER A 492 19.35 29.58 -2.10
CA SER A 492 19.22 29.36 -0.66
C SER A 492 19.17 30.67 0.14
N LEU A 493 18.55 30.61 1.31
CA LEU A 493 18.62 31.62 2.36
C LEU A 493 19.29 31.00 3.58
N THR A 494 20.38 31.58 4.07
CA THR A 494 21.08 31.12 5.29
C THR A 494 20.99 32.18 6.38
N SER A 495 20.52 31.81 7.57
CA SER A 495 20.30 32.75 8.67
C SER A 495 21.60 33.24 9.29
N ARG A 496 21.50 34.31 10.09
CA ARG A 496 22.50 34.61 11.14
C ARG A 496 22.69 33.40 12.08
N VAL A 497 23.90 33.27 12.63
CA VAL A 497 24.20 32.29 13.69
C VAL A 497 23.44 32.66 14.96
N PHE A 498 22.88 31.67 15.65
CA PHE A 498 22.25 31.82 16.95
C PHE A 498 22.67 30.69 17.91
N THR A 499 22.42 30.87 19.19
CA THR A 499 22.64 29.83 20.22
C THR A 499 21.30 29.15 20.52
N ILE A 500 21.30 27.83 20.61
CA ILE A 500 20.10 27.07 20.98
C ILE A 500 19.82 27.30 22.47
N ASP A 501 18.83 28.15 22.77
CA ASP A 501 18.44 28.55 24.13
C ASP A 501 17.06 28.01 24.54
N ARG A 502 16.27 27.53 23.58
CA ARG A 502 14.92 26.98 23.79
C ARG A 502 14.89 25.49 23.47
N ALA A 503 13.95 24.77 24.08
CA ALA A 503 13.82 23.33 23.87
C ALA A 503 13.28 22.94 22.48
N TYR A 504 12.55 23.83 21.81
CA TYR A 504 11.90 23.58 20.52
C TYR A 504 12.13 24.71 19.52
N ILE A 505 12.22 24.33 18.24
CA ILE A 505 12.17 25.23 17.08
C ILE A 505 11.02 24.78 16.20
N THR A 506 10.11 25.69 15.85
CA THR A 506 8.98 25.41 14.95
C THR A 506 9.08 26.28 13.71
N VAL A 507 8.92 25.66 12.55
CA VAL A 507 8.93 26.30 11.23
C VAL A 507 7.62 25.96 10.51
N TRP A 508 6.97 26.96 9.93
CA TRP A 508 5.84 26.73 9.03
C TRP A 508 6.35 26.60 7.62
N THR A 509 6.06 25.47 6.98
CA THR A 509 6.55 25.22 5.62
C THR A 509 5.52 24.49 4.75
N GLY A 510 5.56 24.80 3.45
CA GLY A 510 4.79 24.17 2.38
C GLY A 510 5.66 24.05 1.12
N GLY A 511 5.05 23.73 -0.01
CA GLY A 511 5.74 23.46 -1.27
C GLY A 511 6.16 21.99 -1.40
N GLY A 512 7.30 21.77 -2.04
CA GLY A 512 7.82 20.45 -2.41
C GLY A 512 8.11 19.51 -1.25
N SER A 513 7.88 18.22 -1.48
CA SER A 513 8.06 17.15 -0.50
C SER A 513 9.47 16.57 -0.41
N ASN A 514 10.41 17.05 -1.23
CA ASN A 514 11.75 16.46 -1.33
C ASN A 514 12.71 17.06 -0.28
N PRO A 515 13.17 16.27 0.72
CA PRO A 515 14.04 16.75 1.79
C PRO A 515 15.48 17.08 1.32
N ASP A 516 15.90 16.63 0.14
CA ASP A 516 17.25 16.89 -0.40
C ASP A 516 17.31 18.15 -1.27
N THR A 517 16.17 18.56 -1.83
CA THR A 517 16.12 19.65 -2.81
C THR A 517 15.27 20.85 -2.41
N THR A 518 14.19 20.66 -1.64
CA THR A 518 13.23 21.73 -1.28
C THR A 518 12.96 21.64 0.22
N VAL A 519 13.81 22.28 1.02
CA VAL A 519 13.93 21.96 2.46
C VAL A 519 14.37 23.14 3.31
N VAL A 520 13.95 23.16 4.57
CA VAL A 520 14.51 23.98 5.65
C VAL A 520 15.35 23.09 6.57
N ASN A 521 16.65 23.37 6.68
CA ASN A 521 17.59 22.64 7.51
C ASN A 521 17.96 23.44 8.78
N LEU A 522 18.10 22.74 9.89
CA LEU A 522 18.79 23.21 11.09
C LEU A 522 20.20 22.64 11.10
N LEU A 523 21.19 23.53 11.05
CA LEU A 523 22.60 23.19 11.11
C LEU A 523 23.11 23.49 12.53
N VAL A 524 23.73 22.51 13.20
CA VAL A 524 24.41 22.71 14.49
C VAL A 524 25.89 22.42 14.30
N ASP A 525 26.72 23.43 14.60
CA ASP A 525 28.17 23.40 14.35
C ASP A 525 28.54 23.00 12.90
N GLY A 526 27.70 23.39 11.92
CA GLY A 526 27.90 23.16 10.49
C GLY A 526 27.26 21.89 9.93
N GLU A 527 26.75 21.00 10.78
CA GLU A 527 26.13 19.73 10.38
C GLU A 527 24.61 19.81 10.42
N VAL A 528 23.91 19.27 9.42
CA VAL A 528 22.44 19.21 9.41
C VAL A 528 21.98 18.20 10.46
N VAL A 529 21.20 18.67 11.45
CA VAL A 529 20.69 17.83 12.55
C VAL A 529 19.16 17.65 12.53
N ALA A 530 18.45 18.50 11.79
CA ALA A 530 17.01 18.41 11.56
C ALA A 530 16.62 19.10 10.24
N SER A 531 15.53 18.64 9.63
CA SER A 531 15.01 19.16 8.35
C SER A 531 13.47 19.24 8.38
N ALA A 532 12.92 20.13 7.55
CA ALA A 532 11.49 20.36 7.38
C ALA A 532 11.21 20.66 5.90
N ASN A 533 10.25 19.98 5.30
CA ASN A 533 9.85 20.14 3.91
C ASN A 533 8.33 20.16 3.79
N GLY A 534 7.82 20.59 2.63
CA GLY A 534 6.40 20.56 2.32
C GLY A 534 5.88 19.14 2.05
N SER A 535 4.63 19.06 1.59
CA SER A 535 3.97 17.79 1.22
C SER A 535 3.37 17.88 -0.19
N ASP A 536 4.03 18.57 -1.12
CA ASP A 536 3.53 18.90 -2.45
C ASP A 536 2.16 19.62 -2.38
N ILE A 537 2.08 20.59 -1.47
CA ILE A 537 0.91 21.46 -1.25
C ILE A 537 1.38 22.87 -0.92
N GLU A 538 0.61 23.89 -1.34
CA GLU A 538 0.95 25.30 -1.08
C GLU A 538 0.71 25.74 0.38
N PRO A 539 -0.39 25.32 1.06
CA PRO A 539 -0.62 25.66 2.45
C PRO A 539 0.50 25.19 3.38
N LEU A 540 0.86 26.03 4.34
CA LEU A 540 1.97 25.78 5.25
C LEU A 540 1.52 25.01 6.51
N ASP A 541 2.24 23.96 6.85
CA ASP A 541 2.07 23.19 8.08
C ASP A 541 3.20 23.50 9.08
N ALA A 542 2.86 23.48 10.37
CA ALA A 542 3.85 23.64 11.44
C ALA A 542 4.69 22.36 11.61
N ILE A 543 6.00 22.47 11.47
CA ILE A 543 6.97 21.40 11.74
C ILE A 543 7.81 21.81 12.94
N CYS A 544 7.79 20.98 13.99
CA CYS A 544 8.44 21.27 15.26
C CYS A 544 9.59 20.28 15.51
N TRP A 545 10.75 20.80 15.89
CA TRP A 545 11.93 20.03 16.28
C TRP A 545 12.23 20.23 17.77
N ALA A 546 12.42 19.12 18.48
CA ALA A 546 12.98 19.09 19.83
C ALA A 546 14.50 19.23 19.72
N VAL A 547 15.01 20.40 20.11
CA VAL A 547 16.43 20.77 19.98
C VAL A 547 17.19 20.79 21.31
N GLY A 548 16.53 20.39 22.40
CA GLY A 548 17.13 20.26 23.73
C GLY A 548 18.49 19.55 23.80
N PRO A 549 18.74 18.45 23.04
CA PRO A 549 20.05 17.79 23.02
C PRO A 549 21.22 18.68 22.54
N TRP A 550 20.95 19.80 21.88
CA TRP A 550 21.95 20.76 21.39
C TRP A 550 21.92 22.09 22.14
N ALA A 551 21.25 22.17 23.30
CA ALA A 551 21.19 23.38 24.11
C ALA A 551 22.60 23.97 24.36
N GLY A 552 22.74 25.27 24.18
CA GLY A 552 23.99 26.01 24.30
C GLY A 552 24.94 25.94 23.10
N ARG A 553 24.67 25.11 22.07
CA ARG A 553 25.49 25.04 20.85
C ARG A 553 25.11 26.12 19.83
N SER A 554 26.04 26.40 18.90
CA SER A 554 25.83 27.36 17.80
C SER A 554 25.08 26.70 16.65
N ALA A 555 24.12 27.42 16.08
CA ALA A 555 23.26 26.91 15.03
C ALA A 555 22.92 27.95 13.96
N GLN A 556 22.48 27.48 12.79
CA GLN A 556 21.94 28.27 11.68
C GLN A 556 20.75 27.55 11.05
N LEU A 557 19.86 28.31 10.42
CA LEU A 557 18.80 27.80 9.57
C LEU A 557 19.16 28.03 8.11
N GLN A 558 18.86 27.05 7.26
CA GLN A 558 19.08 27.13 5.82
C GLN A 558 17.82 26.72 5.07
N ILE A 559 17.24 27.63 4.28
CA ILE A 559 16.13 27.36 3.37
C ILE A 559 16.72 27.14 1.99
N VAL A 560 16.48 25.98 1.39
CA VAL A 560 17.17 25.51 0.18
C VAL A 560 16.16 25.12 -0.89
N ASP A 561 16.40 25.61 -2.10
CA ASP A 561 15.79 25.14 -3.33
C ASP A 561 16.85 24.77 -4.37
N ARG A 562 16.87 23.50 -4.76
CA ARG A 562 17.77 22.90 -5.76
C ARG A 562 17.00 22.17 -6.87
N SER A 563 15.67 22.27 -6.89
CA SER A 563 14.85 21.58 -7.89
C SER A 563 14.49 22.54 -9.03
N SER A 564 14.12 21.98 -10.17
CA SER A 564 13.51 22.75 -11.27
C SER A 564 12.31 22.03 -11.89
N GLY A 565 11.84 20.96 -11.24
CA GLY A 565 10.67 20.18 -11.64
C GLY A 565 9.38 20.73 -11.03
N GLY A 566 8.24 20.13 -11.36
CA GLY A 566 6.98 20.49 -10.68
C GLY A 566 7.09 20.25 -9.18
N TRP A 567 6.57 21.19 -8.37
CA TRP A 567 6.78 21.26 -6.92
C TRP A 567 8.23 21.51 -6.50
N GLY A 568 9.08 21.95 -7.42
CA GLY A 568 10.44 22.36 -7.15
C GLY A 568 10.51 23.74 -6.48
N HIS A 569 9.82 23.92 -5.36
CA HIS A 569 9.90 25.13 -4.55
C HIS A 569 9.63 24.85 -3.06
N VAL A 570 10.01 25.78 -2.20
CA VAL A 570 9.76 25.75 -0.75
C VAL A 570 9.07 27.04 -0.31
N ASN A 571 8.00 26.88 0.48
CA ASN A 571 7.28 27.97 1.12
C ASN A 571 7.64 27.97 2.62
N VAL A 572 7.94 29.14 3.20
CA VAL A 572 8.31 29.28 4.62
C VAL A 572 7.66 30.53 5.21
N ASP A 573 7.00 30.38 6.35
CA ASP A 573 6.45 31.48 7.16
C ASP A 573 7.21 31.55 8.51
N ARG A 574 6.56 32.05 9.56
CA ARG A 574 7.07 32.21 10.92
C ARG A 574 7.98 31.08 11.41
N ILE A 575 9.05 31.49 12.10
CA ILE A 575 10.00 30.62 12.77
C ILE A 575 10.04 31.01 14.24
N ILE A 576 9.66 30.08 15.13
CA ILE A 576 9.47 30.34 16.56
C ILE A 576 10.35 29.39 17.38
N PHE A 577 11.08 29.94 18.35
CA PHE A 577 11.79 29.14 19.36
C PHE A 577 11.02 29.19 20.68
N SER A 578 10.73 28.04 21.28
CA SER A 578 9.91 27.93 22.50
C SER A 578 10.38 26.79 23.39
N ASP A 579 10.12 26.88 24.70
CA ASP A 579 10.31 25.76 25.62
C ASP A 579 9.12 24.79 25.62
N ARG A 580 8.07 25.11 24.85
CA ARG A 580 6.88 24.30 24.68
C ARG A 580 6.78 23.85 23.23
N PRO A 581 6.41 22.58 22.96
CA PRO A 581 6.14 22.16 21.60
C PRO A 581 4.88 22.87 21.10
N ILE A 582 4.79 23.09 19.79
CA ILE A 582 3.57 23.69 19.23
C ILE A 582 2.33 22.81 19.39
N ARG A 583 2.56 21.51 19.44
CA ARG A 583 1.53 20.49 19.62
C ARG A 583 1.98 19.58 20.74
N ARG A 584 1.10 19.36 21.72
CA ARG A 584 1.24 18.29 22.70
C ARG A 584 0.09 17.31 22.56
N GLN A 585 0.41 16.07 22.17
CA GLN A 585 -0.53 14.96 22.17
C GLN A 585 -0.15 13.98 23.27
N PRO A 586 -1.11 13.47 24.05
CA PRO A 586 -0.88 12.33 24.93
C PRO A 586 -0.25 11.18 24.14
N VAL A 587 0.70 10.46 24.73
CA VAL A 587 1.36 9.35 24.02
C VAL A 587 0.35 8.35 23.43
N ALA A 588 -0.76 8.07 24.14
CA ALA A 588 -1.78 7.15 23.67
C ALA A 588 -2.46 7.53 22.33
N ASP A 589 -2.47 8.82 21.98
CA ASP A 589 -3.15 9.33 20.78
C ASP A 589 -2.22 9.46 19.56
N ARG A 590 -0.92 9.21 19.74
CA ARG A 590 0.07 9.35 18.67
C ARG A 590 0.08 8.11 17.76
N THR A 591 0.37 8.31 16.49
CA THR A 591 0.33 7.27 15.44
C THR A 591 1.51 6.30 15.54
N ASP A 592 2.65 6.81 16.01
CA ASP A 592 3.88 6.05 16.24
C ASP A 592 4.05 5.60 17.70
N ALA A 593 3.00 5.73 18.52
CA ALA A 593 2.96 5.22 19.89
C ALA A 593 2.32 3.84 19.98
N GLY A 594 2.70 3.12 21.03
CA GLY A 594 2.29 1.75 21.26
C GLY A 594 3.42 0.95 21.89
N SER A 595 3.70 -0.22 21.34
CA SER A 595 4.84 -1.03 21.79
C SER A 595 5.46 -1.84 20.67
N PHE A 596 6.73 -2.19 20.87
CA PHE A 596 7.51 -3.07 20.02
C PHE A 596 8.17 -4.14 20.88
N THR A 597 8.39 -5.34 20.35
CA THR A 597 9.10 -6.39 21.08
C THR A 597 10.07 -7.16 20.20
N MET A 598 11.18 -7.55 20.82
CA MET A 598 12.08 -8.54 20.29
C MET A 598 12.22 -9.65 21.33
N ALA A 599 11.87 -10.87 20.94
CA ALA A 599 11.87 -12.03 21.80
C ALA A 599 12.48 -13.25 21.11
N THR A 600 12.90 -14.22 21.91
CA THR A 600 13.18 -15.58 21.42
C THR A 600 12.12 -16.55 21.92
N LEU A 601 11.93 -17.65 21.19
CA LEU A 601 11.11 -18.79 21.66
C LEU A 601 11.96 -19.88 22.33
N ASP A 602 13.28 -19.73 22.30
CA ASP A 602 14.22 -20.63 22.94
C ASP A 602 14.32 -20.38 24.45
N LYS A 603 14.75 -21.41 25.18
CA LYS A 603 14.83 -21.39 26.63
C LYS A 603 16.13 -20.74 27.10
N HIS A 604 16.05 -20.06 28.25
CA HIS A 604 17.19 -19.46 28.95
C HIS A 604 18.01 -18.43 28.14
N PRO A 605 17.36 -17.46 27.47
CA PRO A 605 18.11 -16.39 26.81
C PRO A 605 18.76 -15.44 27.82
N VAL A 606 19.80 -14.73 27.36
CA VAL A 606 20.32 -13.54 28.02
C VAL A 606 19.60 -12.34 27.45
N VAL A 607 18.89 -11.60 28.29
CA VAL A 607 18.06 -10.44 27.89
C VAL A 607 18.59 -9.19 28.58
N ARG A 608 18.95 -8.18 27.79
CA ARG A 608 19.44 -6.88 28.29
C ARG A 608 18.58 -5.76 27.75
N ARG A 609 17.92 -5.01 28.65
CA ARG A 609 16.92 -3.97 28.31
C ARG A 609 17.51 -2.87 27.43
N SER A 610 18.73 -2.47 27.74
CA SER A 610 19.47 -1.43 27.05
C SER A 610 20.96 -1.68 27.23
N VAL A 611 21.78 -1.37 26.22
CA VAL A 611 23.25 -1.41 26.28
C VAL A 611 23.82 0.00 26.13
N ALA A 612 24.91 0.30 26.83
CA ALA A 612 25.51 1.64 26.86
C ALA A 612 26.32 1.97 25.58
N ALA A 613 26.78 0.97 24.84
CA ALA A 613 27.51 1.10 23.57
C ALA A 613 27.09 -0.02 22.61
N TRP A 614 27.05 0.28 21.31
CA TRP A 614 26.47 -0.59 20.27
C TRP A 614 26.90 -0.20 18.84
N SER A 615 28.02 0.51 18.72
CA SER A 615 28.61 0.93 17.45
C SER A 615 29.31 -0.22 16.74
N THR A 616 29.73 -1.26 17.48
CA THR A 616 30.37 -2.46 16.93
C THR A 616 29.66 -3.76 17.34
N PRO A 617 29.84 -4.86 16.60
CA PRO A 617 29.30 -6.17 16.97
C PRO A 617 29.70 -6.66 18.36
N ASP A 618 30.93 -6.38 18.81
CA ASP A 618 31.40 -6.78 20.15
C ASP A 618 30.73 -6.00 21.27
N GLU A 619 30.52 -4.69 21.09
CA GLU A 619 29.86 -3.84 22.08
C GLU A 619 28.44 -4.34 22.41
N LEU A 620 27.71 -4.89 21.43
CA LEU A 620 26.37 -5.46 21.66
C LEU A 620 26.36 -6.59 22.70
N PHE A 621 27.46 -7.35 22.82
CA PHE A 621 27.59 -8.37 23.86
C PHE A 621 28.19 -7.82 25.15
N ASP A 622 29.24 -7.00 25.04
CA ASP A 622 30.18 -6.76 26.14
C ASP A 622 30.03 -5.39 26.82
N ALA A 623 29.33 -4.43 26.21
CA ALA A 623 29.12 -3.11 26.79
C ALA A 623 28.36 -3.20 28.12
N ALA A 624 28.53 -2.22 29.01
CA ALA A 624 27.73 -2.09 30.23
C ALA A 624 26.24 -1.89 29.92
N ASP A 625 25.36 -2.11 30.90
CA ASP A 625 23.93 -1.85 30.73
C ASP A 625 23.68 -0.34 30.55
N GLY A 626 22.83 -0.03 29.58
CA GLY A 626 22.32 1.32 29.35
C GLY A 626 21.08 1.61 30.21
N PRO A 627 20.55 2.85 30.16
CA PRO A 627 19.37 3.23 30.92
C PRO A 627 18.11 2.51 30.41
N ALA A 628 17.25 2.09 31.34
CA ALA A 628 15.96 1.46 31.04
C ALA A 628 14.85 2.48 30.70
N GLU A 629 15.05 3.74 31.07
CA GLU A 629 14.17 4.87 30.72
C GLU A 629 15.03 6.03 30.19
N VAL A 630 14.60 6.67 29.11
CA VAL A 630 15.24 7.86 28.56
C VAL A 630 14.20 8.84 28.04
N ASP A 631 14.51 10.12 28.07
CA ASP A 631 13.61 11.17 27.58
C ASP A 631 14.02 11.68 26.18
N GLY A 632 13.02 12.09 25.41
CA GLY A 632 13.18 12.74 24.12
C GLY A 632 13.89 11.85 23.08
N ALA A 633 14.86 12.43 22.38
CA ALA A 633 15.57 11.80 21.27
C ALA A 633 16.71 10.84 21.67
N ALA A 634 16.93 10.60 22.97
CA ALA A 634 17.93 9.65 23.43
C ALA A 634 17.60 8.22 22.96
N THR A 635 18.64 7.44 22.65
CA THR A 635 18.50 6.10 22.08
C THR A 635 18.54 5.02 23.17
N GLN A 636 17.70 4.00 23.04
CA GLN A 636 17.77 2.75 23.81
C GLN A 636 17.96 1.58 22.83
N VAL A 637 18.88 0.66 23.14
CA VAL A 637 19.16 -0.52 22.31
C VAL A 637 19.16 -1.77 23.16
N GLY A 638 18.18 -2.64 22.96
CA GLY A 638 18.05 -3.89 23.71
C GLY A 638 18.59 -5.10 22.93
N THR A 639 19.05 -6.12 23.66
CA THR A 639 19.63 -7.34 23.08
C THR A 639 19.02 -8.60 23.69
N VAL A 640 18.78 -9.61 22.84
CA VAL A 640 18.35 -10.96 23.24
C VAL A 640 19.32 -11.97 22.65
N ALA A 641 20.04 -12.71 23.49
CA ALA A 641 21.06 -13.66 23.06
C ALA A 641 20.75 -15.10 23.48
N VAL A 642 20.97 -16.05 22.57
CA VAL A 642 20.77 -17.48 22.79
C VAL A 642 22.10 -18.20 22.55
N LYS A 643 22.53 -18.93 23.57
CA LYS A 643 23.76 -19.71 23.55
C LYS A 643 23.48 -21.16 23.14
N VAL A 644 24.28 -21.67 22.21
CA VAL A 644 24.10 -22.99 21.59
C VAL A 644 25.44 -23.72 21.55
N ALA A 645 25.45 -24.97 22.03
CA ALA A 645 26.56 -25.89 21.86
C ALA A 645 26.24 -26.87 20.73
N LEU A 646 27.15 -26.98 19.74
CA LEU A 646 27.00 -27.81 18.55
C LEU A 646 28.14 -28.81 18.44
N ARG A 647 27.82 -30.10 18.39
CA ARG A 647 28.78 -31.17 18.03
C ARG A 647 29.17 -31.04 16.54
N PRO A 648 30.26 -31.69 16.10
CA PRO A 648 30.60 -31.76 14.68
C PRO A 648 29.41 -32.24 13.84
N GLY A 649 29.02 -31.47 12.82
CA GLY A 649 27.88 -31.76 11.95
C GLY A 649 26.49 -31.55 12.56
N GLU A 650 26.38 -31.12 13.82
CA GLU A 650 25.08 -30.83 14.46
C GLU A 650 24.49 -29.52 13.94
N SER A 651 23.16 -29.52 13.77
CA SER A 651 22.38 -28.31 13.50
C SER A 651 21.39 -28.03 14.62
N ARG A 652 21.21 -26.76 14.97
CA ARG A 652 20.14 -26.31 15.88
C ARG A 652 19.49 -25.04 15.38
N THR A 653 18.17 -24.97 15.52
CA THR A 653 17.37 -23.80 15.12
C THR A 653 17.03 -22.95 16.35
N VAL A 654 17.39 -21.67 16.30
CA VAL A 654 16.99 -20.63 17.26
C VAL A 654 15.92 -19.75 16.63
N ARG A 655 14.82 -19.49 17.35
CA ARG A 655 13.69 -18.70 16.85
C ARG A 655 13.62 -17.35 17.54
N PHE A 656 13.51 -16.30 16.75
CA PHE A 656 13.20 -14.96 17.20
C PHE A 656 11.83 -14.51 16.67
N VAL A 657 11.17 -13.66 17.44
CA VAL A 657 9.93 -12.98 17.07
C VAL A 657 10.16 -11.50 17.26
N GLN A 658 9.96 -10.74 16.18
CA GLN A 658 9.76 -9.30 16.25
C GLN A 658 8.27 -9.03 16.14
N GLY A 659 7.68 -8.43 17.18
CA GLY A 659 6.27 -8.12 17.23
C GLY A 659 6.04 -6.63 17.43
N TRP A 660 4.93 -6.12 16.91
CA TRP A 660 4.56 -4.71 17.06
C TRP A 660 3.10 -4.53 17.43
N PHE A 661 2.82 -3.38 18.04
CA PHE A 661 1.48 -2.97 18.41
C PHE A 661 1.40 -1.44 18.33
N PHE A 662 0.95 -0.93 17.17
CA PHE A 662 0.77 0.50 16.89
C PHE A 662 -0.68 0.72 16.44
N PRO A 663 -1.62 0.76 17.39
CA PRO A 663 -3.03 0.56 17.07
C PRO A 663 -3.68 1.79 16.40
N THR A 664 -3.07 2.97 16.52
CA THR A 664 -3.58 4.23 15.95
C THR A 664 -2.97 4.45 14.57
N PRO A 665 -3.76 4.40 13.47
CA PRO A 665 -3.25 4.70 12.13
C PRO A 665 -3.04 6.21 11.95
N GLU A 666 -2.30 6.61 10.91
CA GLU A 666 -2.21 8.00 10.47
C GLU A 666 -3.57 8.55 10.04
N ARG A 667 -4.25 9.27 10.94
CA ARG A 667 -5.64 9.71 10.77
C ARG A 667 -5.82 10.66 9.61
N ARG A 668 -4.77 11.39 9.17
CA ARG A 668 -4.84 12.27 8.00
C ARG A 668 -5.07 11.46 6.72
N LEU A 669 -4.35 10.36 6.53
CA LEU A 669 -4.49 9.47 5.36
C LEU A 669 -5.87 8.81 5.26
N PHE A 670 -6.51 8.52 6.39
CA PHE A 670 -7.80 7.82 6.45
C PHE A 670 -8.96 8.70 6.90
N SER A 671 -8.76 10.02 6.92
CA SER A 671 -9.73 11.03 7.38
C SER A 671 -11.06 10.97 6.62
N SER A 672 -11.01 10.47 5.39
CA SER A 672 -12.15 10.38 4.50
C SER A 672 -13.04 9.15 4.75
N LEU A 673 -12.56 8.16 5.51
CA LEU A 673 -13.31 6.94 5.79
C LEU A 673 -14.44 7.20 6.78
N VAL A 674 -15.53 6.44 6.64
CA VAL A 674 -16.62 6.47 7.62
C VAL A 674 -16.10 6.02 8.99
N GLY A 675 -16.05 6.96 9.94
CA GLY A 675 -15.46 6.76 11.26
C GLY A 675 -13.93 6.84 11.31
N GLY A 676 -13.26 7.28 10.24
CA GLY A 676 -11.79 7.30 10.13
C GLY A 676 -11.07 8.05 11.24
N SER A 677 -11.73 9.05 11.85
CA SER A 677 -11.20 9.79 12.99
C SER A 677 -11.10 8.96 14.28
N THR A 678 -11.71 7.78 14.38
CA THR A 678 -11.68 6.92 15.58
C THR A 678 -11.24 5.47 15.28
N LEU A 679 -11.04 5.12 14.02
CA LEU A 679 -10.64 3.77 13.63
C LEU A 679 -9.25 3.40 14.17
N MET A 680 -9.16 2.20 14.73
CA MET A 680 -7.90 1.56 15.12
C MET A 680 -7.61 0.35 14.23
N ARG A 681 -6.38 -0.14 14.27
CA ARG A 681 -5.97 -1.38 13.59
C ARG A 681 -6.67 -2.61 14.18
N HIS A 682 -7.09 -3.54 13.33
CA HIS A 682 -7.86 -4.72 13.76
C HIS A 682 -7.17 -5.54 14.86
N TYR A 683 -5.85 -5.66 14.84
CA TYR A 683 -5.12 -6.41 15.86
C TYR A 683 -5.27 -5.81 17.28
N SER A 684 -5.73 -4.56 17.43
CA SER A 684 -6.07 -3.96 18.73
C SER A 684 -7.24 -4.63 19.44
N THR A 685 -8.08 -5.37 18.70
CA THR A 685 -9.16 -6.18 19.28
C THR A 685 -8.66 -7.46 19.94
N ARG A 686 -7.41 -7.85 19.67
CA ARG A 686 -6.84 -9.14 20.09
C ARG A 686 -5.69 -9.01 21.07
N PHE A 687 -4.98 -7.89 21.01
CA PHE A 687 -3.78 -7.65 21.80
C PHE A 687 -3.83 -6.24 22.39
N GLY A 688 -3.20 -6.06 23.54
CA GLY A 688 -2.95 -4.75 24.16
C GLY A 688 -1.50 -4.31 24.09
N SER A 689 -0.57 -5.19 23.64
CA SER A 689 0.85 -4.85 23.50
C SER A 689 1.59 -5.82 22.58
N ALA A 690 2.79 -5.42 22.12
CA ALA A 690 3.66 -6.24 21.30
C ALA A 690 4.15 -7.48 22.05
N ARG A 691 4.39 -7.40 23.37
CA ARG A 691 4.69 -8.58 24.19
C ARG A 691 3.57 -9.62 24.13
N GLN A 692 2.30 -9.21 24.17
CA GLN A 692 1.18 -10.14 24.07
C GLN A 692 1.15 -10.83 22.68
N VAL A 693 1.52 -10.11 21.62
CA VAL A 693 1.69 -10.69 20.28
C VAL A 693 2.77 -11.77 20.30
N ALA A 694 3.97 -11.48 20.82
CA ALA A 694 5.06 -12.46 20.91
C ALA A 694 4.70 -13.68 21.79
N GLN A 695 3.99 -13.47 22.90
CA GLN A 695 3.48 -14.55 23.76
C GLN A 695 2.45 -15.43 23.02
N TYR A 696 1.55 -14.82 22.25
CA TYR A 696 0.59 -15.54 21.42
C TYR A 696 1.31 -16.38 20.36
N VAL A 697 2.27 -15.80 19.64
CA VAL A 697 3.09 -16.51 18.66
C VAL A 697 3.82 -17.68 19.33
N GLY A 698 4.50 -17.45 20.45
CA GLY A 698 5.22 -18.50 21.17
C GLY A 698 4.31 -19.64 21.66
N THR A 699 3.10 -19.33 22.12
CA THR A 699 2.12 -20.34 22.56
C THR A 699 1.59 -21.19 21.40
N HIS A 700 1.53 -20.63 20.19
CA HIS A 700 0.92 -21.27 19.02
C HIS A 700 1.92 -21.58 17.89
N ILE A 701 3.23 -21.49 18.16
CA ILE A 701 4.26 -21.53 17.12
C ILE A 701 4.19 -22.81 16.29
N GLU A 702 3.95 -23.96 16.92
CA GLU A 702 3.85 -25.25 16.22
C GLU A 702 2.81 -25.17 15.10
N ARG A 703 1.62 -24.65 15.40
CA ARG A 703 0.50 -24.53 14.46
C ARG A 703 0.74 -23.45 13.39
N LEU A 704 1.27 -22.29 13.79
CA LEU A 704 1.50 -21.14 12.90
C LEU A 704 2.61 -21.45 11.89
N GLU A 705 3.73 -21.99 12.36
CA GLU A 705 4.88 -22.37 11.54
C GLU A 705 4.54 -23.57 10.66
N SER A 706 3.93 -24.64 11.23
CA SER A 706 3.59 -25.83 10.44
C SER A 706 2.57 -25.52 9.35
N GLY A 707 1.55 -24.71 9.64
CA GLY A 707 0.55 -24.32 8.66
C GLY A 707 1.13 -23.53 7.49
N THR A 708 2.05 -22.61 7.78
CA THR A 708 2.74 -21.80 6.76
C THR A 708 3.66 -22.67 5.90
N ARG A 709 4.48 -23.53 6.53
CA ARG A 709 5.36 -24.46 5.81
C ARG A 709 4.60 -25.48 4.98
N GLU A 710 3.48 -25.99 5.49
CA GLU A 710 2.64 -26.93 4.75
C GLU A 710 2.03 -26.27 3.51
N TRP A 711 1.64 -24.99 3.59
CA TRP A 711 1.19 -24.23 2.43
C TRP A 711 2.33 -24.05 1.41
N VAL A 712 3.51 -23.58 1.85
CA VAL A 712 4.70 -23.42 0.99
C VAL A 712 5.05 -24.74 0.29
N ARG A 713 5.10 -25.85 1.03
CA ARG A 713 5.34 -27.19 0.49
C ARG A 713 4.27 -27.60 -0.53
N THR A 714 2.99 -27.38 -0.22
CA THR A 714 1.88 -27.74 -1.11
C THR A 714 1.90 -26.94 -2.41
N TRP A 715 2.24 -25.65 -2.33
CA TRP A 715 2.33 -24.76 -3.49
C TRP A 715 3.59 -25.03 -4.32
N TYR A 716 4.77 -25.04 -3.68
CA TYR A 716 6.05 -25.05 -4.39
C TYR A 716 6.66 -26.43 -4.58
N ASP A 717 6.55 -27.36 -3.64
CA ASP A 717 7.31 -28.63 -3.72
C ASP A 717 6.45 -29.75 -4.31
N ASP A 718 5.19 -29.81 -3.87
CA ASP A 718 4.23 -30.84 -4.26
C ASP A 718 3.60 -30.61 -5.64
N SER A 719 3.80 -29.42 -6.24
CA SER A 719 3.31 -29.08 -7.57
C SER A 719 4.25 -29.56 -8.68
N THR A 720 3.67 -29.86 -9.85
CA THR A 720 4.42 -30.20 -11.08
C THR A 720 4.67 -28.99 -11.97
N LEU A 721 4.14 -27.82 -11.63
CA LEU A 721 4.27 -26.58 -12.42
C LEU A 721 5.66 -25.95 -12.27
N PRO A 722 6.20 -25.23 -13.27
CA PRO A 722 7.52 -24.58 -13.17
C PRO A 722 7.68 -23.69 -11.92
N HIS A 723 8.85 -23.74 -11.26
CA HIS A 723 9.13 -22.92 -10.07
C HIS A 723 8.98 -21.43 -10.33
N TRP A 724 9.55 -20.92 -11.44
CA TRP A 724 9.42 -19.51 -11.83
C TRP A 724 7.95 -19.07 -12.00
N PHE A 725 7.08 -19.97 -12.49
CA PHE A 725 5.66 -19.70 -12.69
C PHE A 725 4.92 -19.65 -11.35
N LEU A 726 5.19 -20.59 -10.45
CA LEU A 726 4.64 -20.62 -9.10
C LEU A 726 5.10 -19.42 -8.25
N GLU A 727 6.34 -18.98 -8.40
CA GLU A 727 6.86 -17.78 -7.74
C GLU A 727 6.13 -16.53 -8.24
N ARG A 728 6.03 -16.33 -9.56
CA ARG A 728 5.38 -15.15 -10.14
C ARG A 728 3.90 -15.05 -9.79
N THR A 729 3.19 -16.18 -9.81
CA THR A 729 1.73 -16.21 -9.61
C THR A 729 1.29 -16.14 -8.14
N LEU A 730 2.23 -16.24 -7.19
CA LEU A 730 1.95 -16.06 -5.76
C LEU A 730 2.58 -14.79 -5.17
N ALA A 731 3.68 -14.27 -5.75
CA ALA A 731 4.42 -13.13 -5.19
C ALA A 731 3.55 -11.88 -4.94
N THR A 732 2.57 -11.60 -5.80
CA THR A 732 1.69 -10.42 -5.68
C THR A 732 0.70 -10.51 -4.52
N VAL A 733 0.52 -11.69 -3.91
CA VAL A 733 -0.26 -11.84 -2.67
C VAL A 733 0.43 -11.13 -1.50
N SER A 734 1.74 -10.89 -1.60
CA SER A 734 2.49 -10.11 -0.62
C SER A 734 2.00 -8.68 -0.45
N THR A 735 1.28 -8.12 -1.43
CA THR A 735 0.58 -6.82 -1.33
C THR A 735 -0.35 -6.75 -0.10
N LEU A 736 -0.91 -7.87 0.36
CA LEU A 736 -1.69 -7.90 1.60
C LEU A 736 -0.90 -7.43 2.83
N ALA A 737 0.43 -7.63 2.84
CA ALA A 737 1.34 -7.31 3.93
C ALA A 737 2.04 -5.94 3.74
N THR A 738 1.43 -5.03 2.97
CA THR A 738 2.00 -3.73 2.60
C THR A 738 1.13 -2.57 3.04
N GLY A 739 1.61 -1.34 2.82
CA GLY A 739 0.82 -0.12 3.02
C GLY A 739 -0.42 -0.02 2.11
N THR A 740 -0.61 -0.94 1.16
CA THR A 740 -1.81 -1.02 0.31
C THR A 740 -3.04 -1.52 1.08
N CYS A 741 -2.89 -2.46 2.02
CA CYS A 741 -4.05 -3.18 2.62
C CYS A 741 -4.21 -2.90 4.12
N HIS A 742 -5.45 -2.70 4.55
CA HIS A 742 -5.80 -2.36 5.93
C HIS A 742 -6.99 -3.18 6.42
N ARG A 743 -7.01 -3.42 7.73
CA ARG A 743 -8.15 -4.01 8.43
C ARG A 743 -8.39 -3.23 9.71
N TRP A 744 -9.61 -2.74 9.88
CA TRP A 744 -9.98 -1.86 10.96
C TRP A 744 -10.54 -2.62 12.16
N GLN A 745 -10.62 -1.96 13.31
CA GLN A 745 -11.07 -2.51 14.59
C GLN A 745 -12.45 -3.18 14.51
N ASP A 746 -13.35 -2.65 13.68
CA ASP A 746 -14.68 -3.21 13.43
C ASP A 746 -14.68 -4.37 12.40
N GLY A 747 -13.50 -4.83 12.00
CA GLY A 747 -13.26 -5.90 11.05
C GLY A 747 -13.26 -5.49 9.58
N ARG A 748 -13.65 -4.25 9.24
CA ARG A 748 -13.76 -3.78 7.85
C ARG A 748 -12.42 -3.87 7.14
N PHE A 749 -12.45 -4.32 5.90
CA PHE A 749 -11.30 -4.27 5.00
C PHE A 749 -11.34 -2.98 4.18
N TYR A 750 -10.18 -2.33 4.09
CA TYR A 750 -9.96 -1.17 3.24
C TYR A 750 -8.63 -1.36 2.55
N ALA A 751 -8.53 -0.93 1.29
CA ALA A 751 -7.26 -0.91 0.62
C ALA A 751 -7.16 0.22 -0.39
N TRP A 752 -5.94 0.65 -0.65
CA TRP A 752 -5.57 1.54 -1.74
C TRP A 752 -5.50 0.77 -3.06
N GLU A 753 -5.27 1.44 -4.19
CA GLU A 753 -4.89 0.75 -5.42
C GLU A 753 -3.44 0.26 -5.38
N GLY A 754 -2.54 1.10 -4.86
CA GLY A 754 -1.16 0.76 -4.51
C GLY A 754 -0.75 1.57 -3.28
N THR A 755 0.47 1.38 -2.78
CA THR A 755 0.92 1.99 -1.52
C THR A 755 0.72 3.51 -1.57
N TYR A 756 -0.13 4.04 -0.68
CA TYR A 756 -0.56 5.44 -0.56
C TYR A 756 -1.01 6.18 -1.84
N CYS A 757 -1.32 5.47 -2.93
CA CYS A 757 -1.95 6.08 -4.10
C CYS A 757 -3.38 5.62 -4.22
N CYS A 758 -4.20 6.61 -4.61
CA CYS A 758 -5.48 6.36 -5.23
C CYS A 758 -6.45 5.74 -4.22
N SER A 759 -7.18 6.61 -3.51
CA SER A 759 -7.92 6.28 -2.29
C SER A 759 -9.08 5.30 -2.52
N GLY A 760 -9.28 4.41 -1.55
CA GLY A 760 -10.40 3.46 -1.53
C GLY A 760 -10.17 2.18 -2.30
N THR A 761 -10.95 1.15 -1.95
CA THR A 761 -10.96 -0.16 -2.61
C THR A 761 -11.58 -0.03 -4.01
N CYS A 762 -10.87 0.67 -4.91
CA CYS A 762 -11.39 1.11 -6.20
C CYS A 762 -11.90 -0.07 -7.01
N GLU A 763 -13.19 -0.06 -7.33
CA GLU A 763 -13.87 -1.23 -7.88
C GLU A 763 -13.22 -1.71 -9.17
N HIS A 764 -12.79 -0.80 -10.05
CA HIS A 764 -12.21 -1.18 -11.35
C HIS A 764 -10.82 -1.82 -11.24
N VAL A 765 -9.99 -1.43 -10.24
CA VAL A 765 -8.66 -2.02 -10.00
C VAL A 765 -8.81 -3.36 -9.30
N TRP A 766 -9.58 -3.35 -8.21
CA TRP A 766 -9.85 -4.53 -7.40
C TRP A 766 -10.73 -5.55 -8.12
N ASN A 767 -11.30 -5.21 -9.27
CA ASN A 767 -11.93 -6.14 -10.20
C ASN A 767 -10.93 -7.20 -10.71
N TYR A 768 -9.65 -6.88 -10.80
CA TYR A 768 -8.62 -7.81 -11.30
C TYR A 768 -8.08 -8.73 -10.19
N ALA A 769 -8.13 -8.29 -8.92
CA ALA A 769 -7.54 -9.01 -7.80
C ALA A 769 -8.26 -10.34 -7.50
N GLN A 770 -7.73 -11.46 -7.98
CA GLN A 770 -8.32 -12.80 -7.76
C GLN A 770 -7.82 -13.49 -6.49
N ALA A 771 -6.63 -13.13 -6.00
CA ALA A 771 -5.97 -13.85 -4.92
C ALA A 771 -6.73 -13.78 -3.58
N ILE A 772 -7.13 -12.58 -3.13
CA ILE A 772 -7.73 -12.39 -1.80
C ILE A 772 -8.99 -13.22 -1.64
N ALA A 773 -9.92 -13.18 -2.60
CA ALA A 773 -11.16 -13.95 -2.50
C ALA A 773 -10.95 -15.47 -2.49
N ARG A 774 -9.79 -15.96 -2.95
CA ARG A 774 -9.47 -17.39 -2.96
C ARG A 774 -8.64 -17.83 -1.76
N LEU A 775 -7.92 -16.92 -1.12
CA LEU A 775 -7.04 -17.20 0.02
C LEU A 775 -7.66 -16.74 1.35
N PHE A 776 -8.36 -15.60 1.37
CA PHE A 776 -9.00 -14.97 2.53
C PHE A 776 -10.40 -14.44 2.17
N PRO A 777 -11.35 -15.32 1.79
CA PRO A 777 -12.66 -14.93 1.27
C PRO A 777 -13.55 -14.15 2.26
N ASP A 778 -13.25 -14.18 3.56
CA ASP A 778 -13.98 -13.41 4.56
C ASP A 778 -13.77 -11.90 4.41
N LEU A 779 -12.56 -11.46 4.06
CA LEU A 779 -12.25 -10.04 3.81
C LEU A 779 -13.08 -9.48 2.64
N GLU A 780 -13.13 -10.24 1.55
CA GLU A 780 -13.86 -9.82 0.33
C GLU A 780 -15.38 -9.86 0.53
N ARG A 781 -15.92 -10.90 1.18
CA ARG A 781 -17.36 -10.95 1.51
C ARG A 781 -17.81 -9.78 2.37
N ASP A 782 -17.02 -9.44 3.37
CA ASP A 782 -17.31 -8.30 4.24
C ASP A 782 -17.29 -6.98 3.48
N THR A 783 -16.31 -6.80 2.58
CA THR A 783 -16.22 -5.64 1.68
C THR A 783 -17.46 -5.53 0.79
N ARG A 784 -17.88 -6.63 0.14
CA ARG A 784 -19.08 -6.65 -0.70
C ARG A 784 -20.34 -6.24 0.09
N GLU A 785 -20.49 -6.72 1.32
CA GLU A 785 -21.71 -6.52 2.12
C GLU A 785 -21.76 -5.13 2.79
N ARG A 786 -20.68 -4.71 3.46
CA ARG A 786 -20.66 -3.46 4.25
C ARG A 786 -20.23 -2.24 3.45
N VAL A 787 -19.32 -2.39 2.49
CA VAL A 787 -18.79 -1.26 1.72
C VAL A 787 -19.56 -1.11 0.43
N ASP A 788 -19.48 -2.06 -0.49
CA ASP A 788 -20.02 -1.89 -1.85
C ASP A 788 -21.56 -1.85 -1.85
N LEU A 789 -22.21 -2.80 -1.17
CA LEU A 789 -23.67 -2.82 -1.01
C LEU A 789 -24.15 -2.06 0.24
N GLY A 790 -23.25 -1.37 0.94
CA GLY A 790 -23.55 -0.57 2.12
C GLY A 790 -23.20 0.90 1.90
N ILE A 791 -22.01 1.30 2.31
CA ILE A 791 -21.52 2.70 2.27
C ILE A 791 -21.60 3.29 0.84
N ALA A 792 -21.19 2.53 -0.17
CA ALA A 792 -21.12 2.97 -1.57
C ALA A 792 -22.47 2.88 -2.32
N TYR A 793 -23.46 2.22 -1.73
CA TYR A 793 -24.69 1.82 -2.40
C TYR A 793 -25.74 2.93 -2.39
N LYS A 794 -26.23 3.31 -3.57
CA LYS A 794 -27.31 4.28 -3.72
C LYS A 794 -28.67 3.58 -3.86
N PRO A 795 -29.79 4.21 -3.43
CA PRO A 795 -31.13 3.62 -3.57
C PRO A 795 -31.52 3.25 -5.01
N THR A 796 -30.90 3.88 -6.01
CA THR A 796 -31.08 3.58 -7.44
C THR A 796 -30.51 2.23 -7.86
N GLY A 797 -29.65 1.60 -7.04
CA GLY A 797 -28.85 0.42 -7.39
C GLY A 797 -27.45 0.76 -7.90
N GLU A 798 -27.15 2.04 -8.10
CA GLU A 798 -25.78 2.48 -8.40
C GLU A 798 -24.85 2.18 -7.22
N ILE A 799 -23.65 1.69 -7.53
CA ILE A 799 -22.57 1.45 -6.57
C ILE A 799 -21.42 2.39 -6.94
N GLY A 800 -20.97 3.22 -5.98
CA GLY A 800 -19.86 4.14 -6.19
C GLY A 800 -18.53 3.42 -6.43
N ASN A 801 -17.72 3.93 -7.37
CA ASN A 801 -16.46 3.33 -7.78
C ASN A 801 -15.38 3.24 -6.69
N ARG A 802 -15.49 4.02 -5.60
CA ARG A 802 -14.55 4.06 -4.46
C ARG A 802 -15.32 4.10 -3.14
N GLY A 803 -15.82 2.96 -2.67
CA GLY A 803 -16.87 2.92 -1.65
C GLY A 803 -16.69 3.64 -0.30
N GLU A 804 -15.47 4.05 0.08
CA GLU A 804 -15.22 4.85 1.30
C GLU A 804 -14.49 6.19 1.02
N SER A 805 -14.37 6.60 -0.25
CA SER A 805 -13.69 7.84 -0.65
C SER A 805 -14.69 8.97 -0.93
N PRO A 806 -14.40 10.23 -0.59
CA PRO A 806 -15.23 11.38 -0.91
C PRO A 806 -15.33 11.65 -2.42
N ASP A 807 -14.36 11.14 -3.20
CA ASP A 807 -14.36 11.20 -4.66
C ASP A 807 -15.37 10.22 -5.31
N ALA A 808 -16.10 9.43 -4.52
CA ALA A 808 -17.04 8.39 -4.94
C ALA A 808 -18.39 8.92 -5.47
N SER A 809 -18.35 9.86 -6.41
CA SER A 809 -19.56 10.52 -6.89
C SER A 809 -20.36 9.66 -7.88
N SER A 810 -19.74 8.74 -8.63
CA SER A 810 -20.40 7.94 -9.69
C SER A 810 -19.81 6.53 -9.90
N SER A 811 -20.62 5.66 -10.49
CA SER A 811 -20.23 4.30 -10.89
C SER A 811 -19.42 4.28 -12.18
N PHE A 812 -18.32 3.52 -12.19
CA PHE A 812 -17.61 3.16 -13.41
C PHE A 812 -18.24 1.90 -14.00
N ALA A 813 -18.37 1.83 -15.32
CA ALA A 813 -19.11 0.76 -15.99
C ALA A 813 -18.46 -0.61 -15.74
N ASP A 814 -17.14 -0.68 -15.80
CA ASP A 814 -16.35 -1.88 -15.51
C ASP A 814 -16.29 -2.22 -14.02
N GLY A 815 -16.12 -1.22 -13.15
CA GLY A 815 -16.15 -1.39 -11.70
C GLY A 815 -17.46 -1.98 -11.21
N HIS A 816 -18.60 -1.44 -11.66
CA HIS A 816 -19.93 -1.90 -11.26
C HIS A 816 -20.23 -3.32 -11.77
N CYS A 817 -19.92 -3.61 -13.04
CA CYS A 817 -20.01 -4.98 -13.59
C CYS A 817 -19.09 -5.95 -12.82
N GLY A 818 -17.86 -5.50 -12.52
CA GLY A 818 -16.87 -6.23 -11.73
C GLY A 818 -17.36 -6.57 -10.33
N THR A 819 -18.01 -5.63 -9.64
CA THR A 819 -18.60 -5.87 -8.32
C THR A 819 -19.68 -6.96 -8.37
N ILE A 820 -20.55 -6.98 -9.37
CA ILE A 820 -21.56 -8.05 -9.55
C ILE A 820 -20.88 -9.42 -9.75
N LEU A 821 -19.84 -9.47 -10.59
CA LEU A 821 -19.07 -10.70 -10.84
C LEU A 821 -18.34 -11.19 -9.59
N ARG A 822 -17.71 -10.28 -8.84
CA ARG A 822 -17.05 -10.57 -7.56
C ARG A 822 -18.05 -11.05 -6.51
N ILE A 823 -19.26 -10.49 -6.41
CA ILE A 823 -20.28 -11.01 -5.49
C ILE A 823 -20.59 -12.49 -5.78
N TYR A 824 -20.67 -12.88 -7.05
CA TYR A 824 -20.86 -14.29 -7.40
C TYR A 824 -19.63 -15.16 -7.07
N ARG A 825 -18.40 -14.65 -7.30
CA ARG A 825 -17.15 -15.30 -6.85
C ARG A 825 -17.14 -15.54 -5.34
N GLU A 826 -17.57 -14.55 -4.56
CA GLU A 826 -17.56 -14.59 -3.10
C GLU A 826 -18.60 -15.58 -2.57
N HIS A 827 -19.73 -15.69 -3.27
CA HIS A 827 -20.72 -16.75 -3.05
C HIS A 827 -20.17 -18.14 -3.40
N GLN A 828 -19.45 -18.29 -4.52
CA GLN A 828 -18.77 -19.56 -4.84
C GLN A 828 -17.72 -19.94 -3.78
N MET A 829 -17.10 -18.96 -3.13
CA MET A 829 -16.15 -19.15 -2.02
C MET A 829 -16.81 -19.19 -0.63
N SER A 830 -18.14 -19.34 -0.58
CA SER A 830 -18.91 -19.52 0.66
C SER A 830 -19.23 -20.99 0.91
N ARG A 831 -19.43 -21.37 2.19
CA ARG A 831 -19.83 -22.73 2.55
C ARG A 831 -21.22 -23.08 2.01
N ASP A 832 -22.12 -22.11 2.05
CA ASP A 832 -23.54 -22.21 1.77
C ASP A 832 -24.05 -20.87 1.19
N SER A 833 -25.36 -20.80 0.93
CA SER A 833 -25.97 -19.65 0.28
C SER A 833 -26.29 -18.47 1.21
N ALA A 834 -25.93 -18.52 2.49
CA ALA A 834 -26.34 -17.49 3.45
C ALA A 834 -25.83 -16.09 3.07
N PHE A 835 -24.62 -15.99 2.51
CA PHE A 835 -24.08 -14.73 2.00
C PHE A 835 -24.97 -14.17 0.87
N LEU A 836 -25.20 -14.96 -0.19
CA LEU A 836 -26.00 -14.52 -1.33
C LEU A 836 -27.44 -14.19 -0.92
N THR A 837 -28.05 -14.96 -0.01
CA THR A 837 -29.40 -14.66 0.51
C THR A 837 -29.50 -13.26 1.12
N ARG A 838 -28.47 -12.80 1.85
CA ARG A 838 -28.48 -11.45 2.45
C ARG A 838 -28.31 -10.35 1.40
N VAL A 839 -27.43 -10.56 0.42
CA VAL A 839 -27.05 -9.49 -0.52
C VAL A 839 -27.94 -9.45 -1.77
N TRP A 840 -28.59 -10.55 -2.14
CA TRP A 840 -29.35 -10.68 -3.40
C TRP A 840 -30.35 -9.55 -3.67
N PRO A 841 -31.16 -9.08 -2.69
CA PRO A 841 -32.12 -8.01 -2.95
C PRO A 841 -31.46 -6.72 -3.50
N LYS A 842 -30.29 -6.34 -2.97
CA LYS A 842 -29.54 -5.17 -3.45
C LYS A 842 -28.82 -5.45 -4.78
N VAL A 843 -28.23 -6.64 -4.92
CA VAL A 843 -27.60 -7.08 -6.18
C VAL A 843 -28.57 -6.99 -7.35
N LYS A 844 -29.81 -7.48 -7.18
CA LYS A 844 -30.84 -7.42 -8.20
C LYS A 844 -31.13 -5.99 -8.65
N VAL A 845 -31.28 -5.06 -7.70
CA VAL A 845 -31.51 -3.64 -7.98
C VAL A 845 -30.30 -3.04 -8.71
N SER A 846 -29.08 -3.41 -8.33
CA SER A 846 -27.85 -2.98 -9.03
C SER A 846 -27.75 -3.49 -10.46
N VAL A 847 -28.13 -4.74 -10.72
CA VAL A 847 -28.18 -5.26 -12.10
C VAL A 847 -29.26 -4.54 -12.91
N ASP A 848 -30.42 -4.29 -12.32
CA ASP A 848 -31.52 -3.55 -12.97
C ASP A 848 -31.14 -2.07 -13.23
N TYR A 849 -30.30 -1.47 -12.39
CA TYR A 849 -29.69 -0.16 -12.67
C TYR A 849 -28.84 -0.20 -13.94
N LEU A 850 -27.95 -1.18 -14.12
CA LEU A 850 -27.15 -1.29 -15.36
C LEU A 850 -28.04 -1.48 -16.60
N VAL A 851 -29.06 -2.34 -16.51
CA VAL A 851 -30.02 -2.56 -17.61
C VAL A 851 -30.72 -1.25 -18.00
N SER A 852 -31.18 -0.47 -17.02
CA SER A 852 -31.94 0.75 -17.31
C SER A 852 -31.06 1.95 -17.67
N ALA A 853 -29.95 2.15 -16.97
CA ALA A 853 -29.12 3.35 -17.06
C ALA A 853 -27.98 3.26 -18.09
N ARG A 854 -27.66 2.07 -18.61
CA ARG A 854 -26.53 1.88 -19.54
C ARG A 854 -26.88 1.12 -20.82
N ASP A 855 -27.69 0.06 -20.75
CA ASP A 855 -28.24 -0.66 -21.92
C ASP A 855 -29.50 0.05 -22.46
N GLY A 856 -30.32 0.62 -21.57
CA GLY A 856 -31.41 1.51 -21.92
C GLY A 856 -32.67 0.76 -22.36
N SER A 857 -33.45 1.38 -23.26
CA SER A 857 -34.72 0.82 -23.75
C SER A 857 -34.54 -0.40 -24.64
N ASP A 858 -33.38 -0.52 -25.28
CA ASP A 858 -33.12 -1.55 -26.30
C ASP A 858 -32.92 -2.92 -25.63
N GLN A 859 -32.29 -2.95 -24.45
CA GLN A 859 -32.02 -4.17 -23.67
C GLN A 859 -31.41 -5.26 -24.56
N ASP A 860 -30.45 -4.84 -25.39
CA ASP A 860 -29.76 -5.68 -26.36
C ASP A 860 -28.40 -6.16 -25.84
N GLY A 861 -28.04 -5.76 -24.63
CA GLY A 861 -26.82 -6.17 -23.94
C GLY A 861 -25.60 -5.33 -24.26
N ILE A 862 -25.77 -4.14 -24.85
CA ILE A 862 -24.67 -3.28 -25.32
C ILE A 862 -24.78 -1.88 -24.73
N PHE A 863 -23.66 -1.37 -24.20
CA PHE A 863 -23.58 0.01 -23.72
C PHE A 863 -23.28 0.98 -24.87
N ARG A 864 -23.96 2.14 -24.89
CA ARG A 864 -23.84 3.16 -25.95
C ARG A 864 -23.69 4.62 -25.48
N GLY A 865 -23.84 4.89 -24.19
CA GLY A 865 -23.61 6.22 -23.61
C GLY A 865 -22.18 6.43 -23.13
N GLY A 866 -22.01 7.46 -22.28
CA GLY A 866 -20.77 7.69 -21.55
C GLY A 866 -20.43 6.53 -20.62
N GLN A 867 -19.23 6.01 -20.76
CA GLN A 867 -18.75 4.79 -20.08
C GLN A 867 -17.40 5.07 -19.40
N TRP A 868 -17.45 5.62 -18.19
CA TRP A 868 -16.29 5.72 -17.30
C TRP A 868 -15.71 4.33 -17.01
N ASN A 869 -14.38 4.21 -17.08
CA ASN A 869 -13.69 2.93 -17.01
C ASN A 869 -12.27 3.07 -16.43
N THR A 870 -11.59 1.92 -16.24
CA THR A 870 -10.24 1.84 -15.64
C THR A 870 -9.13 2.60 -16.38
N LEU A 871 -9.34 3.13 -17.58
CA LEU A 871 -8.39 4.05 -18.22
C LEU A 871 -8.62 5.51 -17.80
N ASP A 872 -9.34 5.74 -16.71
CA ASP A 872 -9.60 7.02 -16.06
C ASP A 872 -10.22 8.09 -16.96
N THR A 873 -10.98 7.65 -17.98
CA THR A 873 -11.71 8.55 -18.88
C THR A 873 -13.03 7.95 -19.29
N GLU A 874 -14.00 8.81 -19.57
CA GLU A 874 -15.29 8.42 -20.13
C GLU A 874 -15.16 8.13 -21.63
N TRP A 875 -15.51 6.92 -22.05
CA TRP A 875 -15.56 6.55 -23.47
C TRP A 875 -16.99 6.48 -23.98
N PHE A 876 -17.16 6.68 -25.29
CA PHE A 876 -18.47 6.67 -25.96
C PHE A 876 -18.48 5.68 -27.13
N GLY A 877 -19.68 5.26 -27.53
CA GLY A 877 -19.89 4.29 -28.62
C GLY A 877 -19.98 2.85 -28.14
N GLU A 878 -19.97 1.92 -29.10
CA GLU A 878 -20.14 0.49 -28.83
C GLU A 878 -18.78 -0.15 -28.52
N ILE A 879 -18.53 -0.44 -27.24
CA ILE A 879 -17.23 -0.85 -26.72
C ILE A 879 -17.26 -2.35 -26.36
N PRO A 880 -16.52 -3.22 -27.08
CA PRO A 880 -16.60 -4.68 -26.89
C PRO A 880 -16.27 -5.16 -25.48
N TRP A 881 -15.25 -4.58 -24.83
CA TRP A 881 -14.80 -5.07 -23.53
C TRP A 881 -15.75 -4.73 -22.39
N LEU A 882 -16.27 -3.50 -22.36
CA LEU A 882 -17.24 -3.04 -21.37
C LEU A 882 -18.57 -3.78 -21.53
N SER A 883 -19.07 -3.88 -22.77
CA SER A 883 -20.29 -4.63 -23.05
C SER A 883 -20.10 -6.14 -22.81
N GLY A 884 -18.91 -6.69 -23.10
CA GLY A 884 -18.56 -8.07 -22.79
C GLY A 884 -18.54 -8.35 -21.28
N LEU A 885 -18.00 -7.43 -20.48
CA LEU A 885 -18.00 -7.53 -19.02
C LEU A 885 -19.43 -7.39 -18.46
N TYR A 886 -20.26 -6.53 -19.05
CA TYR A 886 -21.68 -6.42 -18.72
C TYR A 886 -22.45 -7.72 -19.02
N VAL A 887 -22.22 -8.33 -20.19
CA VAL A 887 -22.81 -9.64 -20.51
C VAL A 887 -22.37 -10.69 -19.49
N ALA A 888 -21.10 -10.72 -19.07
CA ALA A 888 -20.64 -11.62 -18.01
C ALA A 888 -21.37 -11.34 -16.68
N ALA A 889 -21.54 -10.08 -16.29
CA ALA A 889 -22.27 -9.69 -15.08
C ALA A 889 -23.75 -10.13 -15.14
N LEU A 890 -24.41 -10.02 -16.30
CA LEU A 890 -25.76 -10.55 -16.52
C LEU A 890 -25.81 -12.09 -16.40
N ARG A 891 -24.78 -12.80 -16.87
CA ARG A 891 -24.67 -14.27 -16.67
C ARG A 891 -24.54 -14.61 -15.19
N ALA A 892 -23.71 -13.89 -14.45
CA ALA A 892 -23.57 -14.06 -13.01
C ALA A 892 -24.88 -13.75 -12.27
N ALA A 893 -25.56 -12.66 -12.64
CA ALA A 893 -26.86 -12.30 -12.10
C ALA A 893 -27.93 -13.37 -12.38
N ALA A 894 -27.94 -13.96 -13.57
CA ALA A 894 -28.84 -15.06 -13.90
C ALA A 894 -28.56 -16.32 -13.06
N ALA A 895 -27.28 -16.64 -12.83
CA ALA A 895 -26.88 -17.76 -11.99
C ALA A 895 -27.29 -17.53 -10.52
N MET A 896 -27.02 -16.33 -9.99
CA MET A 896 -27.45 -15.94 -8.64
C MET A 896 -28.97 -15.96 -8.48
N ALA A 897 -29.71 -15.41 -9.46
CA ALA A 897 -31.18 -15.43 -9.47
C ALA A 897 -31.73 -16.86 -9.42
N THR A 898 -31.13 -17.76 -10.20
CA THR A 898 -31.52 -19.18 -10.20
C THR A 898 -31.34 -19.82 -8.82
N GLU A 899 -30.22 -19.55 -8.15
CA GLU A 899 -29.96 -20.08 -6.81
C GLU A 899 -30.85 -19.47 -5.72
N MET A 900 -31.29 -18.24 -5.91
CA MET A 900 -32.23 -17.55 -5.03
C MET A 900 -33.70 -17.86 -5.35
N GLY A 901 -33.98 -18.69 -6.37
CA GLY A 901 -35.34 -19.04 -6.78
C GLY A 901 -36.10 -17.91 -7.51
N ASP A 902 -35.41 -16.87 -7.99
CA ASP A 902 -35.98 -15.76 -8.74
C ASP A 902 -35.98 -16.06 -10.25
N GLY A 903 -36.91 -16.92 -10.69
CA GLY A 903 -37.00 -17.36 -12.08
C GLY A 903 -37.28 -16.23 -13.08
N ALA A 904 -37.95 -15.15 -12.65
CA ALA A 904 -38.22 -13.99 -13.49
C ALA A 904 -36.94 -13.20 -13.79
N ALA A 905 -36.15 -12.89 -12.76
CA ALA A 905 -34.86 -12.23 -12.92
C ALA A 905 -33.89 -13.12 -13.72
N ALA A 906 -33.83 -14.43 -13.42
CA ALA A 906 -32.98 -15.37 -14.15
C ALA A 906 -33.28 -15.37 -15.66
N SER A 907 -34.57 -15.41 -16.04
CA SER A 907 -35.00 -15.39 -17.44
C SER A 907 -34.71 -14.05 -18.12
N LYS A 908 -34.97 -12.93 -17.44
CA LYS A 908 -34.67 -11.57 -17.93
C LYS A 908 -33.18 -11.43 -18.24
N TYR A 909 -32.32 -11.68 -17.27
CA TYR A 909 -30.88 -11.48 -17.42
C TYR A 909 -30.27 -12.45 -18.43
N THR A 910 -30.74 -13.70 -18.49
CA THR A 910 -30.33 -14.66 -19.52
C THR A 910 -30.67 -14.17 -20.93
N THR A 911 -31.87 -13.61 -21.11
CA THR A 911 -32.33 -13.11 -22.42
C THR A 911 -31.47 -11.95 -22.91
N ILE A 912 -31.20 -10.96 -22.05
CA ILE A 912 -30.36 -9.81 -22.38
C ILE A 912 -28.92 -10.27 -22.67
N ALA A 913 -28.37 -11.15 -21.82
CA ALA A 913 -27.01 -11.67 -22.02
C ALA A 913 -26.85 -12.45 -23.34
N ASN A 914 -27.88 -13.21 -23.76
CA ASN A 914 -27.88 -13.90 -25.05
C ASN A 914 -27.87 -12.92 -26.22
N ARG A 915 -28.67 -11.84 -26.14
CA ARG A 915 -28.69 -10.77 -27.16
C ARG A 915 -27.34 -10.06 -27.24
N GLY A 916 -26.77 -9.68 -26.10
CA GLY A 916 -25.47 -9.02 -26.04
C GLY A 916 -24.35 -9.89 -26.59
N SER A 917 -24.35 -11.19 -26.26
CA SER A 917 -23.40 -12.16 -26.84
C SER A 917 -23.54 -12.23 -28.37
N ALA A 918 -24.77 -12.29 -28.89
CA ALA A 918 -25.00 -12.31 -30.34
C ALA A 918 -24.54 -11.01 -31.01
N TYR A 919 -24.78 -9.85 -30.39
CA TYR A 919 -24.39 -8.55 -30.91
C TYR A 919 -22.86 -8.36 -30.90
N LEU A 920 -22.18 -8.74 -29.81
CA LEU A 920 -20.72 -8.73 -29.73
C LEU A 920 -20.09 -9.55 -30.86
N ASN A 921 -20.59 -10.77 -31.09
CA ASN A 921 -20.04 -11.69 -32.10
C ASN A 921 -20.46 -11.38 -33.55
N GLY A 922 -21.40 -10.45 -33.76
CA GLY A 922 -21.82 -10.01 -35.09
C GLY A 922 -21.31 -8.61 -35.37
N PRO A 923 -22.10 -7.56 -35.10
CA PRO A 923 -21.76 -6.17 -35.37
C PRO A 923 -20.38 -5.68 -34.90
N LEU A 924 -19.83 -6.17 -33.79
CA LEU A 924 -18.53 -5.71 -33.27
C LEU A 924 -17.34 -6.59 -33.65
N TRP A 925 -17.59 -7.70 -34.33
CA TRP A 925 -16.54 -8.57 -34.87
C TRP A 925 -16.13 -8.11 -36.27
N ASP A 926 -14.85 -7.81 -36.45
CA ASP A 926 -14.31 -7.53 -37.78
C ASP A 926 -13.62 -8.78 -38.34
N GLN A 927 -14.21 -9.35 -39.40
CA GLN A 927 -13.71 -10.57 -40.04
C GLN A 927 -12.37 -10.35 -40.75
N THR A 928 -12.08 -9.13 -41.21
CA THR A 928 -10.84 -8.78 -41.91
C THR A 928 -9.69 -8.65 -40.92
N TYR A 929 -9.95 -7.99 -39.79
CA TYR A 929 -8.94 -7.76 -38.77
C TYR A 929 -8.74 -8.96 -37.84
N GLY A 930 -9.76 -9.79 -37.64
CA GLY A 930 -9.72 -10.96 -36.78
C GLY A 930 -9.73 -10.62 -35.29
N TYR A 931 -10.42 -9.55 -34.92
CA TYR A 931 -10.63 -9.12 -33.53
C TYR A 931 -11.86 -8.20 -33.42
N TYR A 932 -12.26 -7.86 -32.18
CA TYR A 932 -13.42 -7.02 -31.92
C TYR A 932 -13.03 -5.54 -31.92
N VAL A 933 -13.80 -4.71 -32.60
CA VAL A 933 -13.50 -3.29 -32.81
C VAL A 933 -14.44 -2.39 -32.02
N HIS A 934 -13.90 -1.29 -31.49
CA HIS A 934 -14.69 -0.22 -30.88
C HIS A 934 -15.31 0.63 -31.99
N LYS A 935 -16.65 0.61 -32.08
CA LYS A 935 -17.35 1.55 -32.96
C LYS A 935 -17.51 2.89 -32.27
N VAL A 936 -16.75 3.86 -32.74
CA VAL A 936 -16.71 5.23 -32.22
C VAL A 936 -18.07 5.90 -32.41
N ASP A 937 -18.50 6.65 -31.39
CA ASP A 937 -19.62 7.57 -31.51
C ASP A 937 -19.14 8.90 -32.14
N PRO A 938 -19.56 9.25 -33.36
CA PRO A 938 -19.12 10.48 -34.02
C PRO A 938 -19.62 11.76 -33.31
N ALA A 939 -20.64 11.67 -32.45
CA ALA A 939 -21.12 12.82 -31.69
C ALA A 939 -20.22 13.18 -30.50
N HIS A 940 -19.35 12.27 -30.07
CA HIS A 940 -18.47 12.44 -28.90
C HIS A 940 -17.02 12.10 -29.26
N PRO A 941 -16.25 13.05 -29.83
CA PRO A 941 -14.87 12.83 -30.27
C PRO A 941 -13.88 12.81 -29.09
N VAL A 942 -14.02 11.79 -28.23
CA VAL A 942 -13.14 11.50 -27.09
C VAL A 942 -12.13 10.40 -27.41
N PRO A 943 -11.13 10.13 -26.54
CA PRO A 943 -10.23 9.01 -26.74
C PRO A 943 -10.96 7.67 -26.92
N SER A 944 -10.53 6.89 -27.92
CA SER A 944 -11.13 5.63 -28.32
C SER A 944 -10.07 4.69 -28.90
N THR A 945 -10.25 3.39 -28.67
CA THR A 945 -9.39 2.38 -29.31
C THR A 945 -9.67 2.24 -30.81
N ASN A 946 -10.83 2.65 -31.30
CA ASN A 946 -11.29 2.54 -32.69
C ASN A 946 -10.96 1.18 -33.35
N ARG A 947 -10.07 1.17 -34.35
CA ARG A 947 -9.56 -0.02 -35.06
C ARG A 947 -8.39 -0.70 -34.33
N GLY A 948 -7.92 -0.15 -33.21
CA GLY A 948 -6.85 -0.67 -32.38
C GLY A 948 -7.22 -1.99 -31.70
N VAL A 949 -6.20 -2.82 -31.51
CA VAL A 949 -6.26 -4.08 -30.77
C VAL A 949 -6.04 -3.76 -29.30
N PHE A 950 -7.10 -3.81 -28.51
CA PHE A 950 -7.03 -3.62 -27.06
C PHE A 950 -6.78 -4.96 -26.36
N VAL A 951 -5.87 -4.98 -25.38
CA VAL A 951 -5.53 -6.19 -24.61
C VAL A 951 -6.74 -6.79 -23.90
N ASP A 952 -7.58 -5.94 -23.30
CA ASP A 952 -8.73 -6.34 -22.49
C ASP A 952 -10.02 -6.52 -23.30
N GLN A 953 -9.95 -6.52 -24.64
CA GLN A 953 -11.14 -6.54 -25.52
C GLN A 953 -12.16 -7.67 -25.22
N LEU A 954 -11.72 -8.73 -24.52
CA LEU A 954 -12.50 -9.90 -24.13
C LEU A 954 -12.58 -10.13 -22.61
N TYR A 955 -12.37 -9.12 -21.77
CA TYR A 955 -12.22 -9.34 -20.32
C TYR A 955 -13.41 -10.08 -19.68
N GLY A 956 -14.64 -9.82 -20.14
CA GLY A 956 -15.84 -10.56 -19.70
C GLY A 956 -15.75 -12.08 -19.92
N GLN A 957 -15.04 -12.56 -20.94
CA GLN A 957 -14.81 -13.99 -21.17
C GLN A 957 -13.87 -14.61 -20.14
N THR A 958 -12.84 -13.86 -19.73
CA THR A 958 -11.92 -14.27 -18.67
C THR A 958 -12.67 -14.48 -17.37
N TYR A 959 -13.56 -13.53 -17.03
CA TYR A 959 -14.44 -13.67 -15.87
C TYR A 959 -15.41 -14.85 -16.00
N ALA A 960 -16.01 -15.03 -17.17
CA ALA A 960 -16.90 -16.16 -17.40
C ALA A 960 -16.19 -17.51 -17.20
N ALA A 961 -14.92 -17.62 -17.63
CA ALA A 961 -14.10 -18.79 -17.37
C ALA A 961 -13.80 -18.98 -15.87
N GLN A 962 -13.38 -17.93 -15.17
CA GLN A 962 -13.03 -17.98 -13.74
C GLN A 962 -14.21 -18.37 -12.83
N LEU A 963 -15.45 -18.08 -13.26
CA LEU A 963 -16.68 -18.29 -12.49
C LEU A 963 -17.54 -19.46 -13.02
N GLY A 964 -17.08 -20.18 -14.04
CA GLY A 964 -17.83 -21.28 -14.65
C GLY A 964 -19.17 -20.83 -15.25
N LEU A 965 -19.21 -19.64 -15.85
CA LEU A 965 -20.41 -19.05 -16.47
C LEU A 965 -20.51 -19.42 -17.96
N PRO A 966 -21.71 -19.32 -18.56
CA PRO A 966 -21.86 -19.41 -20.01
C PRO A 966 -20.96 -18.41 -20.73
N ARG A 967 -20.45 -18.80 -21.90
CA ARG A 967 -19.54 -17.96 -22.71
C ARG A 967 -20.19 -16.64 -23.11
N VAL A 968 -19.36 -15.60 -23.15
CA VAL A 968 -19.70 -14.27 -23.66
C VAL A 968 -19.39 -14.19 -25.16
N PHE A 969 -18.24 -14.75 -25.56
CA PHE A 969 -17.76 -14.71 -26.93
C PHE A 969 -17.69 -16.12 -27.53
N GLU A 970 -17.94 -16.21 -28.83
CA GLU A 970 -17.83 -17.44 -29.60
C GLU A 970 -16.39 -17.97 -29.56
N ALA A 971 -16.19 -19.26 -29.28
CA ALA A 971 -14.86 -19.83 -29.02
C ALA A 971 -13.86 -19.65 -30.18
N GLY A 972 -14.32 -19.79 -31.44
CA GLY A 972 -13.46 -19.57 -32.61
C GLY A 972 -12.96 -18.13 -32.72
N LYS A 973 -13.87 -17.16 -32.55
CA LYS A 973 -13.56 -15.73 -32.61
C LYS A 973 -12.72 -15.26 -31.43
N ALA A 974 -13.01 -15.75 -30.22
CA ALA A 974 -12.23 -15.45 -29.03
C ALA A 974 -10.76 -15.87 -29.20
N ARG A 975 -10.49 -17.10 -29.66
CA ARG A 975 -9.13 -17.58 -29.94
C ARG A 975 -8.43 -16.78 -31.05
N THR A 976 -9.18 -16.40 -32.08
CA THR A 976 -8.64 -15.57 -33.17
C THR A 976 -8.27 -14.18 -32.66
N ALA A 977 -9.12 -13.54 -31.84
CA ALA A 977 -8.82 -12.26 -31.20
C ALA A 977 -7.63 -12.35 -30.23
N LEU A 978 -7.53 -13.38 -29.40
CA LEU A 978 -6.37 -13.60 -28.53
C LEU A 978 -5.07 -13.78 -29.31
N THR A 979 -5.12 -14.50 -30.44
CA THR A 979 -3.98 -14.62 -31.37
C THR A 979 -3.60 -13.23 -31.92
N SER A 980 -4.58 -12.39 -32.23
CA SER A 980 -4.34 -11.00 -32.65
C SER A 980 -3.72 -10.16 -31.52
N VAL A 981 -4.21 -10.26 -30.28
CA VAL A 981 -3.59 -9.57 -29.13
C VAL A 981 -2.15 -10.05 -28.94
N TYR A 982 -1.90 -11.37 -28.91
CA TYR A 982 -0.55 -11.91 -28.76
C TYR A 982 0.39 -11.43 -29.87
N ARG A 983 -0.08 -11.43 -31.13
CA ARG A 983 0.74 -11.05 -32.28
C ARG A 983 1.09 -9.56 -32.31
N ASN A 984 0.17 -8.69 -31.90
CA ASN A 984 0.32 -7.24 -32.11
C ASN A 984 0.67 -6.48 -30.83
N ASN A 985 0.15 -6.90 -29.67
CA ASN A 985 0.34 -6.22 -28.40
C ASN A 985 1.54 -6.77 -27.60
N PHE A 986 1.83 -8.07 -27.67
CA PHE A 986 2.97 -8.64 -26.95
C PHE A 986 4.27 -8.39 -27.73
N GLN A 987 5.10 -7.51 -27.20
CA GLN A 987 6.26 -6.91 -27.86
C GLN A 987 7.56 -7.34 -27.17
N PRO A 988 8.65 -7.60 -27.92
CA PRO A 988 9.98 -7.85 -27.33
C PRO A 988 10.61 -6.58 -26.74
N ASN A 989 10.17 -5.40 -27.17
CA ASN A 989 10.62 -4.11 -26.67
C ASN A 989 9.50 -3.05 -26.73
N PRO A 990 8.53 -3.05 -25.78
CA PRO A 990 7.42 -2.09 -25.72
C PRO A 990 7.87 -0.63 -25.72
N SER A 991 9.03 -0.32 -25.13
CA SER A 991 9.59 1.04 -25.12
C SER A 991 9.91 1.59 -26.52
N ALA A 992 10.07 0.72 -27.53
CA ALA A 992 10.28 1.13 -28.92
C ALA A 992 8.98 1.29 -29.72
N TYR A 993 7.85 0.76 -29.23
CA TYR A 993 6.57 0.90 -29.92
C TYR A 993 6.00 2.31 -29.67
N ARG A 994 5.90 3.14 -30.71
CA ARG A 994 5.43 4.54 -30.61
C ARG A 994 4.48 4.87 -31.76
N PRO A 995 3.19 4.51 -31.66
CA PRO A 995 2.22 4.87 -32.69
C PRO A 995 2.01 6.40 -32.77
N PRO A 996 1.92 6.99 -33.97
CA PRO A 996 1.64 8.42 -34.17
C PRO A 996 0.33 8.85 -33.50
N GLY A 997 0.37 10.02 -32.86
CA GLY A 997 -0.77 10.60 -32.15
C GLY A 997 -1.01 10.02 -30.76
N ILE A 998 -0.22 9.04 -30.31
CA ILE A 998 -0.29 8.47 -28.97
C ILE A 998 0.90 8.97 -28.14
N GLY A 999 0.62 9.44 -26.91
CA GLY A 999 1.67 9.83 -25.97
C GLY A 999 2.57 8.66 -25.58
N THR A 1000 3.74 8.94 -25.01
CA THR A 1000 4.70 7.90 -24.63
C THR A 1000 4.19 7.00 -23.51
N GLY A 1001 3.30 7.49 -22.64
CA GLY A 1001 2.86 6.82 -21.42
C GLY A 1001 3.93 6.83 -20.33
N ARG A 1002 3.59 6.27 -19.17
CA ARG A 1002 4.50 6.01 -18.05
C ARG A 1002 5.38 4.79 -18.31
N VAL A 1003 6.52 4.70 -17.62
CA VAL A 1003 7.54 3.69 -17.89
C VAL A 1003 7.34 2.46 -17.00
N TYR A 1004 6.70 1.43 -17.56
CA TYR A 1004 6.57 0.11 -16.94
C TYR A 1004 7.21 -1.00 -17.80
N SER A 1005 8.13 -0.61 -18.67
CA SER A 1005 9.03 -1.48 -19.42
C SER A 1005 10.22 -0.66 -19.91
N THR A 1006 11.44 -1.21 -19.77
CA THR A 1006 12.68 -0.61 -20.26
C THR A 1006 13.24 -1.38 -21.45
N ASP A 1007 14.27 -0.83 -22.09
CA ASP A 1007 14.86 -1.40 -23.30
C ASP A 1007 15.29 -2.86 -23.13
N GLY A 1008 14.82 -3.71 -24.04
CA GLY A 1008 15.13 -5.15 -24.05
C GLY A 1008 14.25 -5.98 -23.13
N GLU A 1009 13.22 -5.38 -22.53
CA GLU A 1009 12.23 -6.10 -21.74
C GLU A 1009 10.98 -6.38 -22.57
N ALA A 1010 10.56 -7.64 -22.64
CA ALA A 1010 9.29 -7.98 -23.28
C ALA A 1010 8.10 -7.54 -22.41
N GLY A 1011 6.99 -7.17 -23.05
CA GLY A 1011 5.75 -6.78 -22.37
C GLY A 1011 4.60 -6.60 -23.34
N THR A 1012 3.39 -6.48 -22.81
CA THR A 1012 2.17 -6.31 -23.61
C THR A 1012 1.71 -4.87 -23.58
N VAL A 1013 1.79 -4.18 -24.72
CA VAL A 1013 1.26 -2.81 -24.84
C VAL A 1013 -0.27 -2.81 -24.79
N MET A 1014 -0.84 -1.84 -24.09
CA MET A 1014 -2.28 -1.70 -23.89
C MET A 1014 -3.09 -1.76 -25.19
N VAL A 1015 -2.70 -0.95 -26.19
CA VAL A 1015 -3.35 -0.89 -27.51
C VAL A 1015 -2.31 -0.92 -28.62
N ALA A 1016 -2.55 -1.74 -29.65
CA ALA A 1016 -1.74 -1.76 -30.87
C ALA A 1016 -2.60 -1.43 -32.11
N TRP A 1017 -2.07 -0.67 -33.07
CA TRP A 1017 -2.78 -0.30 -34.32
C TRP A 1017 -2.16 -0.91 -35.58
N PRO A 1018 -2.21 -2.25 -35.77
CA PRO A 1018 -1.68 -2.89 -36.97
C PRO A 1018 -2.37 -2.44 -38.27
N ASN A 1019 -3.61 -1.97 -38.18
CA ASN A 1019 -4.45 -1.60 -39.31
C ASN A 1019 -4.71 -0.08 -39.40
N GLY A 1020 -3.85 0.74 -38.79
CA GLY A 1020 -4.04 2.20 -38.70
C GLY A 1020 -5.17 2.61 -37.75
N GLY A 1021 -5.35 3.92 -37.51
CA GLY A 1021 -6.34 4.43 -36.54
C GLY A 1021 -5.75 5.19 -35.35
N SER A 1022 -4.43 5.13 -35.11
CA SER A 1022 -3.83 5.77 -33.95
C SER A 1022 -4.00 7.30 -33.97
N THR A 1023 -3.96 7.93 -35.14
CA THR A 1023 -4.19 9.37 -35.31
C THR A 1023 -5.64 9.80 -35.12
N GLU A 1024 -6.58 8.89 -35.35
CA GLU A 1024 -8.03 9.08 -35.19
C GLU A 1024 -8.53 8.63 -33.81
N SER A 1025 -7.64 8.18 -32.92
CA SER A 1025 -7.97 7.62 -31.61
C SER A 1025 -8.28 8.68 -30.55
N GLY A 1026 -8.05 9.97 -30.85
CA GLY A 1026 -8.10 11.05 -29.86
C GLY A 1026 -6.88 11.14 -28.93
N GLY A 1027 -6.01 10.10 -28.90
CA GLY A 1027 -4.77 10.07 -28.12
C GLY A 1027 -5.01 9.91 -26.62
N HIS A 1028 -4.45 8.85 -26.01
CA HIS A 1028 -4.46 8.64 -24.55
C HIS A 1028 -3.10 8.10 -24.09
N PRO A 1029 -2.48 8.65 -23.01
CA PRO A 1029 -1.15 8.21 -22.57
C PRO A 1029 -1.11 6.73 -22.18
N TYR A 1030 -2.18 6.21 -21.55
CA TYR A 1030 -2.24 4.80 -21.13
C TYR A 1030 -2.24 3.80 -22.28
N PHE A 1031 -2.58 4.20 -23.51
CA PHE A 1031 -2.61 3.29 -24.66
C PHE A 1031 -1.25 2.70 -25.03
N ASN A 1032 -0.17 3.33 -24.59
CA ASN A 1032 1.19 2.90 -24.85
C ASN A 1032 1.91 2.34 -23.60
N GLU A 1033 1.18 2.12 -22.51
CA GLU A 1033 1.72 1.57 -21.26
C GLU A 1033 1.66 0.02 -21.25
N VAL A 1034 2.36 -0.57 -20.28
CA VAL A 1034 2.38 -2.01 -19.98
C VAL A 1034 1.92 -2.21 -18.54
N TRP A 1035 0.75 -2.79 -18.32
CA TRP A 1035 0.18 -2.99 -16.97
C TRP A 1035 0.20 -4.47 -16.60
N THR A 1036 0.85 -4.80 -15.50
CA THR A 1036 1.05 -6.22 -15.14
C THR A 1036 -0.26 -6.91 -14.80
N GLY A 1037 -1.22 -6.21 -14.18
CA GLY A 1037 -2.53 -6.79 -13.89
C GLY A 1037 -3.29 -7.24 -15.14
N GLN A 1038 -3.16 -6.49 -16.25
CA GLN A 1038 -3.76 -6.85 -17.53
C GLN A 1038 -2.97 -7.91 -18.29
N GLU A 1039 -1.63 -7.93 -18.14
CA GLU A 1039 -0.82 -9.03 -18.68
C GLU A 1039 -1.18 -10.37 -18.03
N HIS A 1040 -1.37 -10.37 -16.70
CA HIS A 1040 -1.85 -11.55 -15.98
C HIS A 1040 -3.28 -11.93 -16.40
N GLN A 1041 -4.17 -10.95 -16.61
CA GLN A 1041 -5.51 -11.19 -17.16
C GLN A 1041 -5.45 -11.85 -18.55
N PHE A 1042 -4.60 -11.32 -19.42
CA PHE A 1042 -4.43 -11.81 -20.77
C PHE A 1042 -3.86 -13.24 -20.76
N ALA A 1043 -2.83 -13.48 -19.94
CA ALA A 1043 -2.27 -14.82 -19.73
C ALA A 1043 -3.33 -15.80 -19.19
N ALA A 1044 -4.14 -15.39 -18.21
CA ALA A 1044 -5.22 -16.22 -17.69
C ALA A 1044 -6.24 -16.59 -18.78
N HIS A 1045 -6.55 -15.66 -19.68
CA HIS A 1045 -7.47 -15.92 -20.79
C HIS A 1045 -6.85 -16.86 -21.83
N LEU A 1046 -5.57 -16.70 -22.16
CA LEU A 1046 -4.83 -17.62 -23.04
C LEU A 1046 -4.90 -19.06 -22.49
N PHE A 1047 -4.65 -19.27 -21.19
CA PHE A 1047 -4.80 -20.59 -20.57
C PHE A 1047 -6.24 -21.12 -20.62
N ALA A 1048 -7.24 -20.27 -20.37
CA ALA A 1048 -8.64 -20.67 -20.40
C ALA A 1048 -9.09 -21.16 -21.79
N GLU A 1049 -8.49 -20.64 -22.87
CA GLU A 1049 -8.76 -21.02 -24.26
C GLU A 1049 -7.80 -22.11 -24.81
N GLY A 1050 -6.92 -22.66 -23.97
CA GLY A 1050 -5.99 -23.73 -24.33
C GLY A 1050 -4.70 -23.28 -25.03
N MET A 1051 -4.39 -21.99 -25.01
CA MET A 1051 -3.17 -21.37 -25.57
C MET A 1051 -2.06 -21.30 -24.50
N ALA A 1052 -1.69 -22.47 -23.96
CA ALA A 1052 -0.84 -22.57 -22.77
C ALA A 1052 0.59 -22.05 -22.97
N ALA A 1053 1.17 -22.27 -24.16
CA ALA A 1053 2.53 -21.81 -24.48
C ALA A 1053 2.61 -20.28 -24.51
N GLU A 1054 1.63 -19.63 -25.11
CA GLU A 1054 1.47 -18.18 -25.15
C GLU A 1054 1.24 -17.61 -23.74
N GLY A 1055 0.39 -18.26 -22.94
CA GLY A 1055 0.14 -17.89 -21.55
C GLY A 1055 1.41 -17.93 -20.69
N LEU A 1056 2.24 -18.98 -20.86
CA LEU A 1056 3.56 -19.05 -20.21
C LEU A 1056 4.50 -17.96 -20.70
N ALA A 1057 4.54 -17.65 -22.00
CA ALA A 1057 5.42 -16.63 -22.55
C ALA A 1057 5.13 -15.23 -21.99
N VAL A 1058 3.84 -14.85 -21.91
CA VAL A 1058 3.41 -13.57 -21.31
C VAL A 1058 3.75 -13.53 -19.83
N THR A 1059 3.44 -14.58 -19.08
CA THR A 1059 3.75 -14.65 -17.63
C THR A 1059 5.27 -14.58 -17.39
N ARG A 1060 6.06 -15.24 -18.24
CA ARG A 1060 7.53 -15.23 -18.16
C ARG A 1060 8.10 -13.83 -18.40
N ALA A 1061 7.53 -13.05 -19.32
CA ALA A 1061 7.96 -11.68 -19.55
C ALA A 1061 7.76 -10.79 -18.30
N VAL A 1062 6.67 -10.98 -17.54
CA VAL A 1062 6.49 -10.30 -16.25
C VAL A 1062 7.55 -10.78 -15.25
N TYR A 1063 7.76 -12.09 -15.13
CA TYR A 1063 8.78 -12.66 -14.23
C TYR A 1063 10.20 -12.11 -14.54
N ASP A 1064 10.61 -12.06 -15.80
CA ASP A 1064 11.93 -11.58 -16.22
C ASP A 1064 12.11 -10.06 -16.03
N ARG A 1065 11.01 -9.27 -16.03
CA ARG A 1065 11.03 -7.84 -15.70
C ARG A 1065 11.22 -7.61 -14.20
N TYR A 1066 10.62 -8.44 -13.37
CA TYR A 1066 10.71 -8.34 -11.91
C TYR A 1066 11.76 -9.29 -11.30
N HIS A 1067 12.71 -9.78 -12.09
CA HIS A 1067 13.83 -10.56 -11.56
C HIS A 1067 14.67 -9.69 -10.61
N GLY A 1068 15.14 -10.28 -9.49
CA GLY A 1068 15.89 -9.59 -8.42
C GLY A 1068 17.14 -8.82 -8.85
N GLU A 1069 17.77 -9.21 -9.97
CA GLU A 1069 18.89 -8.45 -10.55
C GLU A 1069 18.45 -7.09 -11.10
N LYS A 1070 17.19 -6.98 -11.53
CA LYS A 1070 16.62 -5.75 -12.07
C LYS A 1070 15.88 -4.98 -11.00
N ARG A 1071 14.90 -5.61 -10.34
CA ARG A 1071 13.91 -4.97 -9.45
C ARG A 1071 13.51 -5.90 -8.31
N ASN A 1072 12.78 -5.38 -7.32
CA ASN A 1072 12.18 -6.20 -6.27
C ASN A 1072 11.13 -7.18 -6.86
N PRO A 1073 11.28 -8.52 -6.71
CA PRO A 1073 10.35 -9.49 -7.29
C PRO A 1073 8.92 -9.43 -6.76
N TYR A 1074 8.74 -8.84 -5.58
CA TYR A 1074 7.45 -8.79 -4.88
C TYR A 1074 6.69 -7.48 -5.12
N ASN A 1075 7.32 -6.50 -5.77
CA ASN A 1075 6.77 -5.17 -5.96
C ASN A 1075 6.43 -4.94 -7.43
N GLU A 1076 5.27 -5.44 -7.88
CA GLU A 1076 4.76 -5.09 -9.21
C GLU A 1076 4.17 -3.67 -9.18
N ILE A 1077 4.74 -2.78 -10.00
CA ILE A 1077 4.46 -1.35 -10.04
C ILE A 1077 3.54 -1.03 -11.22
N GLU A 1078 2.46 -0.30 -10.93
CA GLU A 1078 1.69 0.47 -11.91
C GLU A 1078 1.67 1.93 -11.41
N ALA A 1079 0.50 2.51 -11.07
CA ALA A 1079 0.44 3.89 -10.57
C ALA A 1079 1.15 4.12 -9.22
N SER A 1080 1.55 3.04 -8.52
CA SER A 1080 2.39 3.05 -7.31
C SER A 1080 2.95 1.63 -7.04
N ASP A 1081 3.78 1.50 -6.01
CA ASP A 1081 4.30 0.22 -5.48
C ASP A 1081 3.19 -0.69 -4.95
N HIS A 1082 3.41 -2.01 -5.05
CA HIS A 1082 2.51 -3.06 -4.57
C HIS A 1082 1.08 -2.88 -5.08
N TYR A 1083 0.94 -2.75 -6.39
CA TYR A 1083 -0.32 -2.40 -7.02
C TYR A 1083 -1.28 -3.59 -7.08
N ALA A 1084 -2.49 -3.40 -6.55
CA ALA A 1084 -3.47 -4.46 -6.29
C ALA A 1084 -3.94 -5.20 -7.55
N ARG A 1085 -3.90 -4.55 -8.72
CA ARG A 1085 -4.27 -5.16 -10.01
C ARG A 1085 -3.43 -6.41 -10.32
N ALA A 1086 -2.17 -6.41 -9.90
CA ALA A 1086 -1.23 -7.51 -10.11
C ALA A 1086 -1.64 -8.83 -9.40
N MET A 1087 -2.55 -8.77 -8.42
CA MET A 1087 -3.16 -9.98 -7.81
C MET A 1087 -4.03 -10.79 -8.78
N MET A 1088 -4.20 -10.34 -10.03
CA MET A 1088 -4.72 -11.16 -11.13
C MET A 1088 -3.83 -12.36 -11.49
N SER A 1089 -2.54 -12.34 -11.11
CA SER A 1089 -1.60 -13.44 -11.35
C SER A 1089 -2.09 -14.78 -10.76
N PHE A 1090 -2.83 -14.74 -9.65
CA PHE A 1090 -3.48 -15.93 -9.08
C PHE A 1090 -4.57 -16.48 -10.02
N GLY A 1091 -5.28 -15.62 -10.75
CA GLY A 1091 -6.20 -15.99 -11.83
C GLY A 1091 -5.50 -16.75 -12.96
N THR A 1092 -4.27 -16.36 -13.31
CA THR A 1092 -3.42 -17.06 -14.29
C THR A 1092 -3.10 -18.48 -13.81
N TYR A 1093 -2.71 -18.64 -12.54
CA TYR A 1093 -2.49 -19.95 -11.93
C TYR A 1093 -3.74 -20.84 -11.99
N LEU A 1094 -4.91 -20.30 -11.61
CA LEU A 1094 -6.17 -21.03 -11.63
C LEU A 1094 -6.56 -21.49 -13.03
N ALA A 1095 -6.36 -20.64 -14.03
CA ALA A 1095 -6.64 -20.97 -15.43
C ALA A 1095 -5.68 -22.05 -15.96
N ALA A 1096 -4.40 -22.01 -15.59
CA ALA A 1096 -3.43 -23.06 -15.93
C ALA A 1096 -3.79 -24.42 -15.32
N CYS A 1097 -4.37 -24.43 -14.12
CA CYS A 1097 -4.88 -25.64 -13.46
C CYS A 1097 -6.23 -26.12 -14.03
N GLY A 1098 -6.93 -25.29 -14.81
CA GLY A 1098 -8.32 -25.51 -15.21
C GLY A 1098 -9.25 -25.65 -14.00
N TYR A 1099 -9.03 -24.82 -12.98
CA TYR A 1099 -9.70 -24.91 -11.68
C TYR A 1099 -11.15 -24.43 -11.72
N GLU A 1100 -12.06 -25.21 -11.14
CA GLU A 1100 -13.47 -24.86 -10.93
C GLU A 1100 -13.87 -25.07 -9.48
N TYR A 1101 -14.67 -24.17 -8.90
CA TYR A 1101 -15.17 -24.34 -7.55
C TYR A 1101 -16.53 -23.69 -7.32
N HIS A 1102 -17.37 -24.36 -6.55
CA HIS A 1102 -18.63 -23.79 -6.08
C HIS A 1102 -19.00 -24.39 -4.71
N GLY A 1103 -18.66 -23.67 -3.64
CA GLY A 1103 -18.84 -24.11 -2.26
C GLY A 1103 -20.29 -24.46 -1.89
N PRO A 1104 -21.30 -23.63 -2.19
CA PRO A 1104 -22.70 -23.96 -1.89
C PRO A 1104 -23.22 -25.20 -2.63
N ARG A 1105 -22.79 -25.42 -3.88
CA ARG A 1105 -23.13 -26.64 -4.65
C ARG A 1105 -22.28 -27.85 -4.25
N GLY A 1106 -21.15 -27.64 -3.57
CA GLY A 1106 -20.17 -28.70 -3.29
C GLY A 1106 -19.49 -29.19 -4.55
N HIS A 1107 -19.10 -28.29 -5.46
CA HIS A 1107 -18.47 -28.64 -6.72
C HIS A 1107 -16.98 -28.27 -6.71
N LEU A 1108 -16.15 -29.12 -7.31
CA LEU A 1108 -14.71 -28.90 -7.52
C LEU A 1108 -14.26 -29.54 -8.83
N GLY A 1109 -13.46 -28.84 -9.63
CA GLY A 1109 -13.05 -29.32 -10.95
C GLY A 1109 -11.62 -28.97 -11.33
N PHE A 1110 -11.04 -29.79 -12.21
CA PHE A 1110 -9.68 -29.61 -12.74
C PHE A 1110 -9.59 -30.01 -14.22
N ALA A 1111 -8.94 -29.16 -15.02
CA ALA A 1111 -8.65 -29.41 -16.43
C ALA A 1111 -7.24 -28.88 -16.77
N PRO A 1112 -6.17 -29.54 -16.27
CA PRO A 1112 -4.82 -29.00 -16.33
C PRO A 1112 -4.37 -28.69 -17.75
N ARG A 1113 -3.81 -27.50 -17.97
CA ARG A 1113 -3.28 -27.04 -19.26
C ARG A 1113 -1.80 -27.33 -19.45
N LEU A 1114 -1.12 -27.67 -18.36
CA LEU A 1114 0.30 -27.97 -18.31
C LEU A 1114 0.48 -29.40 -17.76
N THR A 1115 1.33 -30.18 -18.42
CA THR A 1115 1.65 -31.58 -18.08
C THR A 1115 0.43 -32.43 -17.68
N PRO A 1116 -0.68 -32.45 -18.43
CA PRO A 1116 -1.90 -33.14 -17.99
C PRO A 1116 -1.75 -34.66 -17.81
N GLU A 1117 -0.68 -35.27 -18.32
CA GLU A 1117 -0.39 -36.69 -18.10
C GLU A 1117 0.10 -36.99 -16.67
N ASP A 1118 0.80 -36.04 -16.03
CA ASP A 1118 1.28 -36.09 -14.65
C ASP A 1118 1.25 -34.68 -14.05
N PHE A 1119 0.22 -34.41 -13.25
CA PHE A 1119 -0.07 -33.06 -12.78
C PHE A 1119 -0.37 -33.03 -11.30
N ALA A 1120 0.18 -32.05 -10.59
CA ALA A 1120 -0.22 -31.73 -9.24
C ALA A 1120 -0.18 -30.22 -8.96
N CYS A 1121 -1.12 -29.75 -8.15
CA CYS A 1121 -1.22 -28.35 -7.76
C CYS A 1121 -1.88 -28.17 -6.39
N ALA A 1122 -1.65 -27.02 -5.77
CA ALA A 1122 -2.40 -26.58 -4.61
C ALA A 1122 -3.81 -26.12 -5.04
N PHE A 1123 -4.80 -26.20 -4.15
CA PHE A 1123 -6.11 -25.62 -4.37
C PHE A 1123 -6.76 -25.15 -3.08
N THR A 1124 -7.67 -24.18 -3.17
CA THR A 1124 -8.41 -23.62 -2.04
C THR A 1124 -9.92 -23.67 -2.25
N GLY A 1125 -10.66 -24.19 -1.28
CA GLY A 1125 -12.12 -24.11 -1.20
C GLY A 1125 -12.59 -23.10 -0.15
N ALA A 1126 -13.89 -23.13 0.17
CA ALA A 1126 -14.51 -22.23 1.16
C ALA A 1126 -14.12 -22.52 2.62
N GLU A 1127 -13.80 -23.78 2.94
CA GLU A 1127 -13.55 -24.25 4.32
C GLU A 1127 -12.25 -25.06 4.47
N GLY A 1128 -11.45 -25.19 3.40
CA GLY A 1128 -10.22 -25.95 3.43
C GLY A 1128 -9.42 -25.85 2.13
N TRP A 1129 -8.15 -26.24 2.20
CA TRP A 1129 -7.23 -26.26 1.07
C TRP A 1129 -6.38 -27.53 1.08
N GLY A 1130 -5.79 -27.87 -0.06
CA GLY A 1130 -4.99 -29.08 -0.17
C GLY A 1130 -4.31 -29.26 -1.51
N ARG A 1131 -3.91 -30.49 -1.78
CA ARG A 1131 -3.23 -30.91 -3.01
C ARG A 1131 -4.20 -31.68 -3.90
N TYR A 1132 -4.27 -31.28 -5.15
CA TYR A 1132 -4.80 -32.10 -6.24
C TYR A 1132 -3.63 -32.78 -6.94
N SER A 1133 -3.79 -34.04 -7.31
CA SER A 1133 -2.87 -34.73 -8.22
C SER A 1133 -3.62 -35.63 -9.19
N GLN A 1134 -3.11 -35.77 -10.40
CA GLN A 1134 -3.60 -36.73 -11.40
C GLN A 1134 -2.47 -37.39 -12.16
N THR A 1135 -2.73 -38.63 -12.59
CA THR A 1135 -1.93 -39.35 -13.58
C THR A 1135 -2.86 -39.92 -14.65
N ARG A 1136 -2.40 -39.91 -15.90
CA ARG A 1136 -3.09 -40.55 -17.02
C ARG A 1136 -2.25 -41.71 -17.53
N GLY A 1137 -2.89 -42.87 -17.67
CA GLY A 1137 -2.32 -44.07 -18.26
C GLY A 1137 -3.13 -44.51 -19.47
N THR A 1138 -2.77 -45.65 -20.05
CA THR A 1138 -3.53 -46.24 -21.16
C THR A 1138 -4.92 -46.65 -20.66
N GLY A 1139 -5.97 -45.96 -21.15
CA GLY A 1139 -7.37 -46.28 -20.81
C GLY A 1139 -7.81 -45.89 -19.40
N THR A 1140 -6.98 -45.18 -18.62
CA THR A 1140 -7.32 -44.78 -17.24
C THR A 1140 -6.78 -43.41 -16.87
N GLN A 1141 -7.53 -42.66 -16.07
CA GLN A 1141 -7.05 -41.45 -15.39
C GLN A 1141 -7.34 -41.58 -13.89
N THR A 1142 -6.33 -41.42 -13.05
CA THR A 1142 -6.46 -41.44 -11.59
C THR A 1142 -6.22 -40.05 -11.03
N ALA A 1143 -7.17 -39.55 -10.24
CA ALA A 1143 -7.09 -38.29 -9.54
C ALA A 1143 -7.19 -38.50 -8.03
N VAL A 1144 -6.44 -37.70 -7.25
CA VAL A 1144 -6.44 -37.71 -5.79
C VAL A 1144 -6.61 -36.29 -5.26
N LEU A 1145 -7.58 -36.14 -4.34
CA LEU A 1145 -7.74 -34.95 -3.53
C LEU A 1145 -7.29 -35.22 -2.10
N ASP A 1146 -6.26 -34.51 -1.68
CA ASP A 1146 -5.66 -34.63 -0.36
C ASP A 1146 -5.76 -33.28 0.38
N ILE A 1147 -6.58 -33.23 1.43
CA ILE A 1147 -6.82 -31.99 2.19
C ILE A 1147 -5.72 -31.82 3.22
N ARG A 1148 -5.08 -30.64 3.23
CA ARG A 1148 -4.01 -30.31 4.17
C ARG A 1148 -4.50 -29.45 5.32
N HIS A 1149 -5.51 -28.61 5.08
CA HIS A 1149 -6.11 -27.77 6.10
C HIS A 1149 -7.64 -27.73 5.96
N GLY A 1150 -8.33 -27.72 7.10
CA GLY A 1150 -9.79 -27.57 7.14
C GLY A 1150 -10.54 -28.78 6.56
N ARG A 1151 -11.53 -28.53 5.72
CA ARG A 1151 -12.37 -29.56 5.10
C ARG A 1151 -12.95 -29.11 3.77
N VAL A 1152 -13.26 -30.06 2.89
CA VAL A 1152 -13.94 -29.77 1.62
C VAL A 1152 -15.16 -30.67 1.47
N ARG A 1153 -16.32 -30.03 1.28
CA ARG A 1153 -17.60 -30.70 1.04
C ARG A 1153 -17.85 -30.84 -0.45
N LEU A 1154 -18.08 -32.06 -0.93
CA LEU A 1154 -18.25 -32.38 -2.34
C LEU A 1154 -19.54 -33.15 -2.61
N ASN A 1155 -20.26 -32.71 -3.62
CA ASN A 1155 -21.41 -33.36 -4.23
C ASN A 1155 -21.12 -33.73 -5.69
N SER A 1156 -20.24 -32.99 -6.36
CA SER A 1156 -19.84 -33.28 -7.74
C SER A 1156 -18.39 -32.88 -8.02
N LEU A 1157 -17.78 -33.52 -9.01
CA LEU A 1157 -16.46 -33.20 -9.51
C LEU A 1157 -16.46 -33.10 -11.04
N SER A 1158 -15.56 -32.32 -11.63
CA SER A 1158 -15.37 -32.27 -13.08
C SER A 1158 -13.88 -32.47 -13.45
N PHE A 1159 -13.64 -33.25 -14.50
CA PHE A 1159 -12.31 -33.51 -15.02
C PHE A 1159 -12.28 -33.45 -16.54
N GLU A 1160 -11.17 -32.96 -17.09
CA GLU A 1160 -10.83 -33.21 -18.49
C GLU A 1160 -10.04 -34.52 -18.62
N THR A 1161 -10.41 -35.33 -19.62
CA THR A 1161 -9.83 -36.65 -19.91
C THR A 1161 -9.29 -36.68 -21.34
N ALA A 1162 -8.26 -37.49 -21.60
CA ALA A 1162 -7.69 -37.61 -22.95
C ALA A 1162 -8.68 -38.20 -23.96
N ARG A 1163 -9.59 -39.06 -23.48
CA ARG A 1163 -10.68 -39.68 -24.23
C ARG A 1163 -11.92 -39.78 -23.34
N PRO A 1164 -13.13 -39.85 -23.91
CA PRO A 1164 -14.36 -39.94 -23.13
C PRO A 1164 -14.30 -41.02 -22.06
N ALA A 1165 -14.59 -40.66 -20.80
CA ALA A 1165 -14.69 -41.62 -19.71
C ALA A 1165 -16.01 -42.39 -19.79
N THR A 1166 -15.94 -43.72 -19.62
CA THR A 1166 -17.07 -44.66 -19.67
C THR A 1166 -17.43 -45.24 -18.31
N ALA A 1167 -16.48 -45.25 -17.36
CA ALA A 1167 -16.72 -45.71 -15.99
C ALA A 1167 -15.97 -44.87 -14.95
N VAL A 1168 -16.47 -44.86 -13.71
CA VAL A 1168 -15.86 -44.16 -12.57
C VAL A 1168 -15.85 -45.06 -11.34
N THR A 1169 -14.74 -45.07 -10.62
CA THR A 1169 -14.66 -45.59 -9.24
C THR A 1169 -14.21 -44.46 -8.33
N VAL A 1170 -14.96 -44.22 -7.24
CA VAL A 1170 -14.59 -43.23 -6.22
C VAL A 1170 -14.36 -43.95 -4.89
N LYS A 1171 -13.28 -43.60 -4.19
CA LYS A 1171 -12.95 -44.11 -2.85
C LYS A 1171 -12.66 -42.94 -1.91
N LEU A 1172 -13.35 -42.89 -0.77
CA LEU A 1172 -13.04 -41.96 0.31
C LEU A 1172 -12.32 -42.73 1.42
N ASN A 1173 -11.07 -42.35 1.70
CA ASN A 1173 -10.21 -43.04 2.65
C ASN A 1173 -10.13 -44.56 2.38
N GLY A 1174 -9.90 -44.92 1.12
CA GLY A 1174 -9.83 -46.32 0.66
C GLY A 1174 -11.16 -47.07 0.58
N LYS A 1175 -12.26 -46.52 1.12
CA LYS A 1175 -13.59 -47.16 1.10
C LYS A 1175 -14.40 -46.72 -0.12
N PRO A 1176 -15.10 -47.64 -0.82
CA PRO A 1176 -15.97 -47.28 -1.94
C PRO A 1176 -16.96 -46.17 -1.58
N HIS A 1177 -17.09 -45.19 -2.48
CA HIS A 1177 -18.03 -44.10 -2.37
C HIS A 1177 -18.88 -44.06 -3.65
N PRO A 1178 -20.22 -44.20 -3.57
CA PRO A 1178 -21.01 -44.31 -4.79
C PRO A 1178 -21.06 -43.00 -5.57
N ALA A 1179 -20.99 -43.12 -6.90
CA ALA A 1179 -20.96 -42.01 -7.83
C ALA A 1179 -21.50 -42.44 -9.21
N THR A 1180 -21.98 -41.48 -9.99
CA THR A 1180 -22.30 -41.62 -11.41
C THR A 1180 -21.46 -40.63 -12.22
N LEU A 1181 -21.34 -40.84 -13.54
CA LEU A 1181 -20.64 -39.92 -14.42
C LEU A 1181 -21.50 -39.56 -15.64
N THR A 1182 -21.30 -38.34 -16.14
CA THR A 1182 -21.78 -37.88 -17.44
C THR A 1182 -20.58 -37.32 -18.21
N THR A 1183 -20.37 -37.77 -19.44
CA THR A 1183 -19.27 -37.31 -20.28
C THR A 1183 -19.81 -36.57 -21.50
N THR A 1184 -19.22 -35.42 -21.82
CA THR A 1184 -19.52 -34.63 -23.02
C THR A 1184 -18.21 -34.22 -23.67
N GLY A 1185 -17.87 -34.84 -24.80
CA GLY A 1185 -16.53 -34.73 -25.39
C GLY A 1185 -15.47 -35.27 -24.42
N THR A 1186 -14.45 -34.47 -24.11
CA THR A 1186 -13.37 -34.80 -23.17
C THR A 1186 -13.69 -34.44 -21.71
N ARG A 1187 -14.81 -33.73 -21.46
CA ARG A 1187 -15.21 -33.31 -20.12
C ARG A 1187 -16.09 -34.37 -19.47
N THR A 1188 -15.69 -34.82 -18.29
CA THR A 1188 -16.46 -35.76 -17.46
C THR A 1188 -16.88 -35.09 -16.15
N VAL A 1189 -18.18 -35.13 -15.85
CA VAL A 1189 -18.75 -34.67 -14.58
C VAL A 1189 -19.17 -35.89 -13.76
N ILE A 1190 -18.67 -35.98 -12.55
CA ILE A 1190 -18.98 -37.03 -11.58
C ILE A 1190 -19.98 -36.46 -10.57
N THR A 1191 -21.08 -37.16 -10.35
CA THR A 1191 -22.06 -36.83 -9.30
C THR A 1191 -21.97 -37.87 -8.20
N LEU A 1192 -21.71 -37.42 -6.97
CA LEU A 1192 -21.69 -38.28 -5.79
C LEU A 1192 -23.12 -38.47 -5.29
N THR A 1193 -23.56 -39.71 -5.09
CA THR A 1193 -24.95 -39.98 -4.68
C THR A 1193 -25.23 -39.58 -3.23
N ARG A 1194 -24.17 -39.35 -2.45
CA ARG A 1194 -24.19 -38.75 -1.12
C ARG A 1194 -23.04 -37.74 -1.02
N THR A 1195 -23.18 -36.71 -0.20
CA THR A 1195 -22.11 -35.73 0.01
C THR A 1195 -20.87 -36.39 0.61
N ALA A 1196 -19.70 -36.18 -0.01
CA ALA A 1196 -18.41 -36.53 0.55
C ALA A 1196 -17.85 -35.35 1.37
N LEU A 1197 -17.42 -35.62 2.60
CA LEU A 1197 -16.67 -34.67 3.42
C LEU A 1197 -15.21 -35.13 3.48
N VAL A 1198 -14.35 -34.45 2.75
CA VAL A 1198 -12.91 -34.77 2.67
C VAL A 1198 -12.18 -33.93 3.72
N THR A 1199 -11.29 -34.57 4.48
CA THR A 1199 -10.56 -33.99 5.63
C THR A 1199 -9.12 -34.49 5.64
N PRO A 1200 -8.20 -33.83 6.36
CA PRO A 1200 -6.81 -34.27 6.45
C PRO A 1200 -6.66 -35.74 6.84
N GLY A 1201 -5.76 -36.44 6.14
CA GLY A 1201 -5.52 -37.88 6.32
C GLY A 1201 -6.61 -38.80 5.76
N LYS A 1202 -7.64 -38.27 5.08
CA LYS A 1202 -8.73 -39.06 4.47
C LYS A 1202 -8.92 -38.66 3.01
N PRO A 1203 -8.00 -39.06 2.10
CA PRO A 1203 -8.03 -38.62 0.71
C PRO A 1203 -9.24 -39.16 -0.05
N LEU A 1204 -9.67 -38.43 -1.08
CA LEU A 1204 -10.63 -38.89 -2.07
C LEU A 1204 -9.89 -39.30 -3.35
N THR A 1205 -9.97 -40.57 -3.72
CA THR A 1205 -9.37 -41.11 -4.95
C THR A 1205 -10.48 -41.36 -5.97
N ILE A 1206 -10.25 -40.90 -7.20
CA ILE A 1206 -11.13 -41.05 -8.34
C ILE A 1206 -10.36 -41.77 -9.43
N THR A 1207 -10.91 -42.86 -9.96
CA THR A 1207 -10.37 -43.56 -11.13
C THR A 1207 -11.41 -43.54 -12.23
N LEU A 1208 -11.08 -42.92 -13.35
CA LEU A 1208 -11.87 -42.87 -14.57
C LEU A 1208 -11.31 -43.90 -15.56
N THR A 1209 -12.18 -44.73 -16.13
CA THR A 1209 -11.85 -45.59 -17.27
C THR A 1209 -12.23 -44.87 -18.55
N THR A 1210 -11.31 -44.76 -19.50
CA THR A 1210 -11.49 -44.09 -20.79
C THR A 1210 -11.40 -45.10 -21.93
N GLU A 1211 -12.07 -44.82 -23.05
CA GLU A 1211 -12.11 -45.68 -24.25
C GLU A 1211 -10.75 -45.97 -24.91
#